data_AF-A0A0L0NP24-F1
#
_entry.id   AF-A0A0L0NP24-F1
#
_cell.length_a   1.000
_cell.length_b   1.000
_cell.length_c   1.000
_cell.angle_alpha   90.00
_cell.angle_beta   90.00
_cell.angle_gamma   90.00
#
_symmetry.space_group_name_H-M   'P 1'
#
loop_
_entity.id
_entity.type
_entity.pdbx_description
1 polymer ?
#
loop_
_entity_poly.entity_id
_entity_poly.type
_entity_poly.pdbx_seq_one_letter_code
_entity_poly.pdbx_strand_id
1 'polypeptide(L)'
;MCGIFFTIAKELPKPQLQCKEYEADEIKLLMEERLSAQATLSSGDLVKVKNADRIRHLLAELSQLSVKNHRIRRELIQNEIEELSSVSGLPGRPGSSESVQPSLDTTLIDIMARGPDYARLVEYSGDNWSLWALGSVLSLRQPFSKQPFMDERYIFQFNGELYNNDCLDGNDGEYAVERIRKAIEAAEDMEEALVDLLGKFDGEFAFVLVDKNKGRAFFGKDHIGKRSLLYSLDEGLTVASLLGHKSTEMLHECKPGLLYSYDINSESISQRPYKDALHLSPRTGSSFCSGYKSTEQLVQQLHVHLRKACAVRQQTVRPLHPHKATVAILFSGGLDCTVLAALIGENYTGQDAAVTIDLLTVGFDNPRTGTSALESPDRQLSERSWYELSKKFYSTNVAFRLVQVDVHYADWLAHRGRVLSLIHPTSTEMDLSIAIAFYFASKPEKTTGWKMSANFKDATTWSDFQASKANYVEQEEDYTSATEVLFSGLGADELYGGYSRHESIFDTLEEDSDEGIIHGMYDELSKSLLHDITIIYERNLGRDDRAISSWGKELRYPYLDNDVVEFSTNCIDPHYKVKFDWTTVKTKKGEKRTKLYSRKYILRELARCLGLDKAADEVKRAIQFGAKSAKLEVGNSKTKGTETVSF
;
A
#
# COMPACT_ATOMS: atom_id res chain seq x y z
N MET A 1 15.46 -4.28 2.32
CA MET A 1 14.24 -4.59 3.11
C MET A 1 14.43 -5.79 4.05
N CYS A 2 13.82 -5.80 5.24
CA CYS A 2 13.93 -6.92 6.20
C CYS A 2 12.57 -7.27 6.88
N GLY A 3 12.23 -8.53 7.11
CA GLY A 3 11.23 -8.91 8.11
C GLY A 3 11.84 -8.82 9.52
N ILE A 4 11.16 -8.15 10.46
CA ILE A 4 11.59 -8.06 11.87
C ILE A 4 10.68 -8.91 12.73
N PHE A 5 11.28 -9.78 13.53
CA PHE A 5 10.67 -10.31 14.75
C PHE A 5 11.69 -10.22 15.89
N PHE A 6 11.22 -9.72 17.02
CA PHE A 6 11.98 -9.65 18.26
C PHE A 6 11.03 -9.95 19.42
N THR A 7 11.45 -10.79 20.34
CA THR A 7 10.74 -10.97 21.61
C THR A 7 11.72 -11.15 22.75
N ILE A 8 11.38 -10.63 23.91
CA ILE A 8 12.20 -10.68 25.11
C ILE A 8 11.32 -10.76 26.35
N ALA A 9 11.60 -11.76 27.19
CA ALA A 9 10.86 -12.03 28.39
C ALA A 9 11.71 -12.80 29.40
N LYS A 10 11.23 -12.95 30.63
CA LYS A 10 11.86 -13.81 31.66
C LYS A 10 11.86 -15.27 31.24
N GLU A 11 10.72 -15.73 30.71
CA GLU A 11 10.54 -17.05 30.11
C GLU A 11 9.91 -16.87 28.72
N LEU A 12 10.47 -17.51 27.71
CA LEU A 12 9.95 -17.45 26.35
C LEU A 12 9.39 -18.80 25.89
N PRO A 13 8.30 -18.82 25.11
CA PRO A 13 7.86 -20.02 24.42
C PRO A 13 8.93 -20.46 23.42
N LYS A 14 9.18 -21.76 23.34
CA LYS A 14 10.09 -22.33 22.34
C LYS A 14 9.32 -22.62 21.06
N PRO A 15 9.54 -21.88 19.95
CA PRO A 15 8.98 -22.24 18.65
C PRO A 15 9.55 -23.59 18.18
N GLN A 16 8.85 -24.22 17.25
CA GLN A 16 9.29 -25.46 16.60
C GLN A 16 10.45 -25.21 15.61
N LEU A 17 10.52 -23.99 15.07
CA LEU A 17 11.62 -23.57 14.22
C LEU A 17 12.97 -23.58 14.96
N GLN A 18 14.01 -24.06 14.28
CA GLN A 18 15.36 -24.12 14.83
C GLN A 18 16.04 -22.74 14.75
N CYS A 19 16.83 -22.42 15.78
CA CYS A 19 17.74 -21.27 15.76
C CYS A 19 18.92 -21.55 14.83
N LYS A 20 18.76 -21.19 13.55
CA LYS A 20 19.75 -21.35 12.50
C LYS A 20 19.56 -20.31 11.40
N GLU A 21 20.46 -20.36 10.43
CA GLU A 21 20.29 -19.69 9.14
C GLU A 21 19.35 -20.51 8.25
N TYR A 22 18.51 -19.83 7.48
CA TYR A 22 17.61 -20.38 6.48
C TYR A 22 17.94 -19.71 5.14
N GLU A 23 18.30 -20.52 4.16
CA GLU A 23 18.57 -20.04 2.80
C GLU A 23 17.27 -19.94 1.99
N ALA A 24 17.31 -19.25 0.84
CA ALA A 24 16.13 -18.96 0.04
C ALA A 24 15.26 -20.18 -0.31
N ASP A 25 15.87 -21.31 -0.65
CA ASP A 25 15.15 -22.54 -1.00
C ASP A 25 14.40 -23.15 0.21
N GLU A 26 14.98 -23.06 1.41
CA GLU A 26 14.33 -23.52 2.64
C GLU A 26 13.13 -22.63 2.99
N ILE A 27 13.29 -21.31 2.87
CA ILE A 27 12.21 -20.34 3.10
C ILE A 27 11.07 -20.58 2.12
N LYS A 28 11.39 -20.78 0.84
CA LYS A 28 10.41 -21.06 -0.20
C LYS A 28 9.59 -22.31 0.12
N LEU A 29 10.22 -23.40 0.57
CA LEU A 29 9.51 -24.61 0.96
C LEU A 29 8.53 -24.36 2.13
N LEU A 30 8.99 -23.67 3.18
CA LEU A 30 8.13 -23.30 4.32
C LEU A 30 6.94 -22.44 3.88
N MET A 31 7.17 -21.50 2.97
CA MET A 31 6.12 -20.66 2.41
C MET A 31 5.12 -21.46 1.59
N GLU A 32 5.56 -22.39 0.74
CA GLU A 32 4.69 -23.24 -0.08
C GLU A 32 3.79 -24.15 0.78
N GLU A 33 4.35 -24.73 1.86
CA GLU A 33 3.59 -25.50 2.84
C GLU A 33 2.56 -24.61 3.57
N ARG A 34 2.99 -23.44 4.03
CA ARG A 34 2.13 -22.45 4.70
C ARG A 34 0.98 -21.99 3.79
N LEU A 35 1.28 -21.68 2.54
CA LEU A 35 0.31 -21.32 1.50
C LEU A 35 -0.72 -22.41 1.26
N SER A 36 -0.24 -23.64 1.10
CA SER A 36 -1.09 -24.81 0.87
C SER A 36 -2.05 -25.07 2.04
N ALA A 37 -1.67 -24.67 3.26
CA ALA A 37 -2.53 -24.78 4.45
C ALA A 37 -3.53 -23.63 4.62
N GLN A 38 -3.31 -22.48 3.98
CA GLN A 38 -4.15 -21.27 4.16
C GLN A 38 -5.02 -20.93 2.95
N ALA A 39 -4.59 -21.29 1.74
CA ALA A 39 -5.21 -20.92 0.49
C ALA A 39 -6.02 -22.07 -0.13
N THR A 40 -6.86 -22.72 0.68
CA THR A 40 -7.71 -23.84 0.24
C THR A 40 -9.19 -23.52 0.45
N LEU A 41 -10.01 -23.85 -0.55
CA LEU A 41 -11.46 -23.71 -0.46
C LEU A 41 -12.04 -24.71 0.53
N SER A 42 -12.85 -24.25 1.48
CA SER A 42 -13.66 -25.13 2.31
C SER A 42 -14.77 -25.80 1.49
N SER A 43 -15.42 -26.83 2.05
CA SER A 43 -16.61 -27.43 1.44
C SER A 43 -17.74 -26.42 1.22
N GLY A 44 -17.90 -25.47 2.14
CA GLY A 44 -18.83 -24.36 1.99
C GLY A 44 -18.43 -23.40 0.86
N ASP A 45 -17.14 -23.09 0.72
CA ASP A 45 -16.65 -22.22 -0.36
C ASP A 45 -16.81 -22.86 -1.73
N LEU A 46 -16.60 -24.18 -1.85
CA LEU A 46 -16.87 -24.91 -3.09
C LEU A 46 -18.35 -24.79 -3.52
N VAL A 47 -19.28 -24.81 -2.56
CA VAL A 47 -20.70 -24.55 -2.83
C VAL A 47 -20.91 -23.11 -3.30
N LYS A 48 -20.29 -22.11 -2.63
CA LYS A 48 -20.36 -20.70 -3.06
C LYS A 48 -19.85 -20.52 -4.50
N VAL A 49 -18.72 -21.13 -4.85
CA VAL A 49 -18.14 -21.08 -6.20
C VAL A 49 -19.09 -21.72 -7.22
N LYS A 50 -19.63 -22.90 -6.93
CA LYS A 50 -20.58 -23.58 -7.82
C LYS A 50 -21.85 -22.75 -8.07
N ASN A 51 -22.33 -22.06 -7.04
CA ASN A 51 -23.54 -21.23 -7.13
C ASN A 51 -23.28 -19.88 -7.82
N ALA A 52 -22.03 -19.41 -7.90
CA ALA A 52 -21.67 -18.08 -8.39
C ALA A 52 -22.15 -17.82 -9.83
N ASP A 53 -22.00 -18.81 -10.73
CA ASP A 53 -22.45 -18.66 -12.12
C ASP A 53 -23.97 -18.58 -12.23
N ARG A 54 -24.70 -19.38 -11.44
CA ARG A 54 -26.17 -19.32 -11.39
C ARG A 54 -26.64 -17.97 -10.87
N ILE A 55 -26.01 -17.46 -9.81
CA ILE A 55 -26.28 -16.14 -9.25
C ILE A 55 -26.01 -15.05 -10.28
N ARG A 56 -24.89 -15.13 -11.01
CA ARG A 56 -24.56 -14.20 -12.10
C ARG A 56 -25.65 -14.19 -13.18
N HIS A 57 -26.13 -15.35 -13.61
CA HIS A 57 -27.24 -15.45 -14.57
C HIS A 57 -28.55 -14.84 -14.04
N LEU A 58 -28.90 -15.12 -12.79
CA LEU A 58 -30.09 -14.57 -12.14
C LEU A 58 -30.04 -13.04 -12.02
N LEU A 59 -28.88 -12.48 -11.70
CA LEU A 59 -28.67 -11.03 -11.65
C LEU A 59 -28.74 -10.38 -13.03
N ALA A 60 -28.18 -11.03 -14.05
CA ALA A 60 -28.29 -10.58 -15.43
C ALA A 60 -29.77 -10.54 -15.86
N GLU A 61 -30.55 -11.58 -15.55
CA GLU A 61 -32.01 -11.60 -15.79
C GLU A 61 -32.70 -10.45 -15.02
N LEU A 62 -32.39 -10.28 -13.73
CA LEU A 62 -32.97 -9.24 -12.88
C LEU A 62 -32.72 -7.83 -13.43
N SER A 63 -31.57 -7.59 -14.07
CA SER A 63 -31.21 -6.30 -14.68
C SER A 63 -32.06 -5.97 -15.91
N GLN A 64 -32.54 -6.97 -16.65
CA GLN A 64 -33.36 -6.81 -17.85
C GLN A 64 -34.85 -6.65 -17.54
N LEU A 65 -35.29 -7.04 -16.33
CA LEU A 65 -36.69 -6.99 -15.93
C LEU A 65 -37.14 -5.61 -15.45
N SER A 66 -38.17 -5.04 -16.07
CA SER A 66 -38.83 -3.82 -15.58
C SER A 66 -39.39 -3.98 -14.16
N VAL A 67 -39.06 -3.04 -13.27
CA VAL A 67 -39.55 -2.98 -11.88
C VAL A 67 -41.08 -2.95 -11.81
N LYS A 68 -41.73 -2.26 -12.76
CA LYS A 68 -43.19 -2.07 -12.77
C LYS A 68 -43.94 -3.30 -13.31
N ASN A 69 -43.39 -3.95 -14.32
CA ASN A 69 -44.12 -4.99 -15.07
C ASN A 69 -43.82 -6.42 -14.58
N HIS A 70 -42.68 -6.63 -13.91
CA HIS A 70 -42.20 -7.98 -13.57
C HIS A 70 -41.98 -8.16 -12.06
N ARG A 71 -42.81 -7.53 -11.22
CA ARG A 71 -42.63 -7.53 -9.75
C ARG A 71 -42.47 -8.95 -9.16
N ILE A 72 -43.35 -9.88 -9.52
CA ILE A 72 -43.34 -11.26 -9.01
C ILE A 72 -42.07 -12.00 -9.45
N ARG A 73 -41.69 -11.90 -10.72
CA ARG A 73 -40.47 -12.56 -11.23
C ARG A 73 -39.22 -11.99 -10.57
N ARG A 74 -39.16 -10.67 -10.35
CA ARG A 74 -38.06 -10.02 -9.63
C ARG A 74 -37.95 -10.53 -8.18
N GLU A 75 -39.07 -10.67 -7.48
CA GLU A 75 -39.11 -11.19 -6.10
C GLU A 75 -38.68 -12.66 -6.04
N LEU A 76 -39.13 -13.51 -6.97
CA LEU A 76 -38.68 -14.90 -7.07
C LEU A 76 -37.18 -15.03 -7.33
N ILE A 77 -36.65 -14.23 -8.26
CA ILE A 77 -35.21 -14.21 -8.56
C ILE A 77 -34.40 -13.76 -7.34
N GLN A 78 -34.90 -12.75 -6.60
CA GLN A 78 -34.25 -12.26 -5.38
C GLN A 78 -34.22 -13.36 -4.31
N ASN A 79 -35.32 -14.10 -4.11
CA ASN A 79 -35.36 -15.23 -3.17
C ASN A 79 -34.41 -16.36 -3.60
N GLU A 80 -34.38 -16.72 -4.89
CA GLU A 80 -33.46 -17.75 -5.40
C GLU A 80 -31.99 -17.34 -5.19
N ILE A 81 -31.66 -16.06 -5.41
CA ILE A 81 -30.33 -15.53 -5.10
C ILE A 81 -30.05 -15.66 -3.60
N GLU A 82 -30.97 -15.26 -2.72
CA GLU A 82 -30.79 -15.37 -1.27
C GLU A 82 -30.57 -16.83 -0.83
N GLU A 83 -31.34 -17.77 -1.36
CA GLU A 83 -31.19 -19.21 -1.08
C GLU A 83 -29.83 -19.74 -1.54
N LEU A 84 -29.42 -19.44 -2.78
CA LEU A 84 -28.12 -19.84 -3.33
C LEU A 84 -26.93 -19.19 -2.61
N SER A 85 -27.15 -18.03 -1.98
CA SER A 85 -26.18 -17.31 -1.17
C SER A 85 -26.09 -17.86 0.26
N SER A 86 -27.20 -18.41 0.77
CA SER A 86 -27.28 -18.95 2.12
C SER A 86 -26.66 -20.36 2.16
N VAL A 87 -25.38 -20.46 2.53
CA VAL A 87 -24.72 -21.75 2.83
C VAL A 87 -25.04 -22.21 4.27
N SER A 88 -26.22 -21.83 4.79
CA SER A 88 -26.66 -22.14 6.14
C SER A 88 -27.58 -23.37 6.12
N GLY A 89 -27.00 -24.58 6.09
CA GLY A 89 -27.83 -25.79 6.09
C GLY A 89 -27.16 -27.16 6.01
N LEU A 90 -25.83 -27.29 6.11
CA LEU A 90 -25.22 -28.62 6.26
C LEU A 90 -25.17 -29.01 7.75
N PRO A 91 -25.62 -30.21 8.15
CA PRO A 91 -25.48 -30.68 9.53
C PRO A 91 -24.01 -30.99 9.79
N GLY A 92 -23.42 -30.13 10.60
CA GLY A 92 -22.01 -30.02 10.90
C GLY A 92 -21.85 -28.55 11.27
N ARG A 93 -21.16 -28.23 12.37
CA ARG A 93 -20.86 -26.84 12.73
C ARG A 93 -20.39 -26.06 11.48
N PRO A 94 -20.49 -24.72 11.42
CA PRO A 94 -19.70 -23.96 10.46
C PRO A 94 -18.25 -24.37 10.71
N GLY A 95 -17.81 -25.36 9.95
CA GLY A 95 -16.44 -25.76 9.88
C GLY A 95 -15.85 -24.55 9.23
N SER A 96 -15.25 -23.70 10.05
CA SER A 96 -13.91 -23.24 9.76
C SER A 96 -13.33 -24.16 8.67
N SER A 97 -12.85 -23.62 7.55
CA SER A 97 -11.62 -24.21 7.01
C SER A 97 -10.79 -24.63 8.22
N GLU A 98 -10.10 -25.77 8.24
CA GLU A 98 -9.08 -25.97 9.28
C GLU A 98 -8.01 -24.88 9.08
N SER A 99 -8.36 -23.64 9.42
CA SER A 99 -7.60 -22.43 9.30
C SER A 99 -6.62 -22.65 10.41
N VAL A 100 -5.42 -23.04 10.03
CA VAL A 100 -4.29 -23.17 10.92
C VAL A 100 -4.32 -21.96 11.83
N GLN A 101 -4.66 -22.19 13.10
CA GLN A 101 -4.80 -21.11 14.07
C GLN A 101 -3.48 -20.36 14.09
N PRO A 102 -3.51 -19.01 14.03
CA PRO A 102 -2.30 -18.22 14.11
C PRO A 102 -1.48 -18.63 15.34
N SER A 103 -0.23 -19.02 15.10
CA SER A 103 0.74 -19.41 16.11
C SER A 103 2.04 -18.62 15.95
N LEU A 104 2.92 -18.70 16.96
CA LEU A 104 4.25 -18.11 16.89
C LEU A 104 5.02 -18.61 15.64
N ASP A 105 5.09 -19.92 15.42
CA ASP A 105 5.77 -20.51 14.26
C ASP A 105 5.24 -19.95 12.94
N THR A 106 3.91 -19.87 12.82
CA THR A 106 3.31 -19.36 11.60
C THR A 106 3.60 -17.87 11.37
N THR A 107 3.69 -17.09 12.45
CA THR A 107 4.09 -15.67 12.39
C THR A 107 5.54 -15.54 11.94
N LEU A 108 6.44 -16.41 12.43
CA LEU A 108 7.83 -16.42 12.01
C LEU A 108 7.96 -16.74 10.51
N ILE A 109 7.20 -17.70 9.99
CA ILE A 109 7.16 -18.02 8.54
C ILE A 109 6.62 -16.84 7.74
N ASP A 110 5.53 -16.21 8.19
CA ASP A 110 4.95 -15.03 7.53
C ASP A 110 5.92 -13.83 7.56
N ILE A 111 6.84 -13.76 8.53
CA ILE A 111 7.93 -12.77 8.58
C ILE A 111 9.06 -13.15 7.62
N MET A 112 9.43 -14.43 7.51
CA MET A 112 10.39 -14.92 6.51
C MET A 112 9.94 -14.65 5.08
N ALA A 113 8.62 -14.68 4.83
CA ALA A 113 8.04 -14.35 3.53
C ALA A 113 8.30 -12.91 3.08
N ARG A 114 8.63 -12.00 4.01
CA ARG A 114 8.97 -10.60 3.73
C ARG A 114 10.37 -10.41 3.16
N GLY A 115 11.27 -11.33 3.49
CA GLY A 115 12.65 -11.35 3.04
C GLY A 115 13.07 -12.77 2.66
N PRO A 116 12.64 -13.25 1.48
CA PRO A 116 12.80 -14.64 1.11
C PRO A 116 14.23 -15.00 0.67
N ASP A 117 15.16 -14.05 0.54
CA ASP A 117 16.52 -14.38 0.09
C ASP A 117 17.35 -15.04 1.19
N TYR A 118 17.06 -14.70 2.45
CA TYR A 118 17.79 -15.20 3.61
C TYR A 118 17.04 -14.91 4.90
N ALA A 119 17.13 -15.80 5.89
CA ALA A 119 16.69 -15.49 7.23
C ALA A 119 17.62 -16.10 8.28
N ARG A 120 17.71 -15.45 9.44
CA ARG A 120 18.43 -15.98 10.59
C ARG A 120 17.59 -15.80 11.84
N LEU A 121 17.34 -16.91 12.52
CA LEU A 121 16.74 -16.91 13.84
C LEU A 121 17.81 -17.17 14.90
N VAL A 122 17.95 -16.24 15.84
CA VAL A 122 18.88 -16.36 16.96
C VAL A 122 18.15 -16.33 18.29
N GLU A 123 18.68 -17.09 19.24
CA GLU A 123 18.27 -17.09 20.64
C GLU A 123 19.47 -16.62 21.47
N TYR A 124 19.19 -15.81 22.49
CA TYR A 124 20.18 -15.41 23.48
C TYR A 124 19.55 -15.46 24.87
N SER A 125 20.29 -16.01 25.83
CA SER A 125 19.90 -16.06 27.23
C SER A 125 20.80 -15.13 28.04
N GLY A 126 20.20 -14.14 28.68
CA GLY A 126 20.84 -13.38 29.76
C GLY A 126 20.63 -14.06 31.11
N ASP A 127 21.00 -13.37 32.20
CA ASP A 127 20.93 -13.95 33.55
C ASP A 127 19.51 -14.34 33.96
N ASN A 128 18.52 -13.47 33.70
CA ASN A 128 17.12 -13.62 34.14
C ASN A 128 16.11 -13.39 33.00
N TRP A 129 16.56 -13.45 31.75
CA TRP A 129 15.74 -13.20 30.58
C TRP A 129 16.27 -13.97 29.38
N SER A 130 15.38 -14.26 28.45
CA SER A 130 15.72 -14.82 27.14
C SER A 130 15.16 -13.91 26.06
N LEU A 131 15.84 -13.88 24.92
CA LEU A 131 15.36 -13.18 23.73
C LEU A 131 15.46 -14.06 22.49
N TRP A 132 14.56 -13.82 21.55
CA TRP A 132 14.58 -14.38 20.21
C TRP A 132 14.55 -13.23 19.21
N ALA A 133 15.40 -13.29 18.19
CA ALA A 133 15.43 -12.31 17.10
C ALA A 133 15.50 -13.03 15.75
N LEU A 134 14.52 -12.77 14.89
CA LEU A 134 14.52 -13.22 13.50
C LEU A 134 14.64 -12.01 12.57
N GLY A 135 15.73 -11.97 11.81
CA GLY A 135 15.90 -11.09 10.66
C GLY A 135 15.72 -11.89 9.39
N SER A 136 14.88 -11.41 8.47
CA SER A 136 14.65 -12.01 7.15
C SER A 136 14.93 -10.96 6.09
N VAL A 137 15.74 -11.22 5.07
CA VAL A 137 16.30 -10.22 4.15
C VAL A 137 15.73 -10.40 2.75
N LEU A 138 15.19 -9.31 2.20
CA LEU A 138 15.01 -9.12 0.76
C LEU A 138 16.12 -8.16 0.29
N SER A 139 17.03 -8.68 -0.52
CA SER A 139 18.28 -8.04 -0.89
C SER A 139 18.09 -7.05 -2.03
N LEU A 140 17.78 -5.81 -1.69
CA LEU A 140 17.61 -4.70 -2.64
C LEU A 140 18.85 -3.80 -2.76
N ARG A 141 19.86 -4.03 -1.93
CA ARG A 141 21.12 -3.28 -1.87
C ARG A 141 22.32 -4.19 -1.99
N GLN A 142 23.43 -3.62 -2.41
CA GLN A 142 24.72 -4.30 -2.52
C GLN A 142 25.78 -3.60 -1.64
N PRO A 143 26.69 -4.35 -0.99
CA PRO A 143 26.76 -5.81 -0.97
C PRO A 143 25.57 -6.44 -0.21
N PHE A 144 25.36 -7.74 -0.43
CA PHE A 144 24.41 -8.52 0.36
C PHE A 144 24.81 -8.55 1.84
N SER A 145 23.89 -8.18 2.73
CA SER A 145 24.16 -8.08 4.17
C SER A 145 23.14 -8.90 4.97
N LYS A 146 23.64 -9.88 5.73
CA LYS A 146 22.83 -10.78 6.58
C LYS A 146 22.34 -10.03 7.83
N GLN A 147 21.10 -10.31 8.25
CA GLN A 147 20.50 -9.76 9.48
C GLN A 147 19.98 -10.88 10.40
N PRO A 148 19.90 -10.67 11.74
CA PRO A 148 20.28 -9.45 12.47
C PRO A 148 21.78 -9.18 12.43
N PHE A 149 22.16 -7.90 12.47
CA PHE A 149 23.53 -7.47 12.74
C PHE A 149 23.83 -7.67 14.22
N MET A 150 24.95 -8.29 14.55
CA MET A 150 25.26 -8.68 15.92
C MET A 150 26.74 -8.50 16.23
N ASP A 151 27.03 -8.06 17.45
CA ASP A 151 28.35 -8.13 18.08
C ASP A 151 28.22 -8.62 19.53
N GLU A 152 29.30 -8.53 20.31
CA GLU A 152 29.31 -8.98 21.71
C GLU A 152 28.29 -8.25 22.60
N ARG A 153 27.91 -7.01 22.26
CA ARG A 153 27.00 -6.20 23.06
C ARG A 153 25.64 -5.97 22.40
N TYR A 154 25.61 -5.75 21.09
CA TYR A 154 24.41 -5.29 20.39
C TYR A 154 23.82 -6.35 19.46
N ILE A 155 22.49 -6.33 19.36
CA ILE A 155 21.72 -6.98 18.29
C ILE A 155 20.93 -5.87 17.60
N PHE A 156 21.01 -5.79 16.28
CA PHE A 156 20.32 -4.78 15.49
C PHE A 156 19.60 -5.39 14.29
N GLN A 157 18.33 -5.04 14.15
CA GLN A 157 17.46 -5.40 13.04
C GLN A 157 16.98 -4.12 12.37
N PHE A 158 17.05 -4.09 11.04
CA PHE A 158 16.71 -2.94 10.23
C PHE A 158 15.89 -3.35 9.02
N ASN A 159 14.62 -2.96 9.02
CA ASN A 159 13.74 -3.08 7.88
C ASN A 159 13.56 -1.71 7.24
N GLY A 160 14.28 -1.42 6.18
CA GLY A 160 14.04 -0.18 5.49
C GLY A 160 14.90 0.03 4.26
N GLU A 161 14.78 1.25 3.76
CA GLU A 161 15.59 1.86 2.71
C GLU A 161 15.98 3.28 3.13
N LEU A 162 17.28 3.54 3.25
CA LEU A 162 17.80 4.90 3.45
C LEU A 162 18.22 5.55 2.12
N TYR A 163 17.90 6.83 2.02
CA TYR A 163 18.12 7.72 0.89
C TYR A 163 19.13 8.83 1.18
N ASN A 164 19.76 8.80 2.36
CA ASN A 164 20.88 9.67 2.69
C ASN A 164 21.99 9.53 1.63
N ASN A 165 22.57 10.66 1.21
CA ASN A 165 23.59 10.69 0.15
C ASN A 165 24.76 9.73 0.39
N ASP A 166 25.17 9.58 1.65
CA ASP A 166 26.31 8.76 2.06
C ASP A 166 26.09 7.24 1.87
N CYS A 167 24.85 6.79 1.68
CA CYS A 167 24.52 5.36 1.53
C CYS A 167 23.87 4.99 0.19
N LEU A 168 23.79 5.93 -0.77
CA LEU A 168 23.12 5.66 -2.06
C LEU A 168 23.80 4.56 -2.88
N ASP A 169 25.13 4.46 -2.79
CA ASP A 169 25.93 3.49 -3.54
C ASP A 169 26.25 2.19 -2.77
N GLY A 170 25.79 2.07 -1.52
CA GLY A 170 26.11 0.94 -0.65
C GLY A 170 24.90 0.25 -0.02
N ASN A 171 25.17 -0.56 0.99
CA ASN A 171 24.16 -1.17 1.82
C ASN A 171 23.74 -0.22 2.95
N ASP A 172 22.46 0.14 2.96
CA ASP A 172 21.88 1.09 3.90
C ASP A 172 21.74 0.52 5.32
N GLY A 173 21.52 -0.78 5.46
CA GLY A 173 21.54 -1.47 6.75
C GLY A 173 22.91 -1.41 7.41
N GLU A 174 23.99 -1.65 6.65
CA GLU A 174 25.37 -1.50 7.14
C GLU A 174 25.69 -0.05 7.51
N TYR A 175 25.25 0.90 6.68
CA TYR A 175 25.35 2.33 6.99
C TYR A 175 24.62 2.65 8.31
N ALA A 176 23.38 2.20 8.49
CA ALA A 176 22.59 2.45 9.69
C ALA A 176 23.29 1.92 10.95
N VAL A 177 23.78 0.68 10.94
CA VAL A 177 24.53 0.06 12.04
C VAL A 177 25.75 0.91 12.39
N GLU A 178 26.54 1.27 11.38
CA GLU A 178 27.79 1.99 11.59
C GLU A 178 27.55 3.40 12.17
N ARG A 179 26.50 4.09 11.69
CA ARG A 179 26.12 5.40 12.22
C ARG A 179 25.62 5.31 13.66
N ILE A 180 24.79 4.31 13.96
CA ILE A 180 24.29 4.06 15.32
C ILE A 180 25.44 3.75 16.26
N ARG A 181 26.35 2.85 15.88
CA ARG A 181 27.53 2.51 16.68
C ARG A 181 28.35 3.75 17.03
N LYS A 182 28.70 4.56 16.02
CA LYS A 182 29.46 5.81 16.22
C LYS A 182 28.74 6.80 17.13
N ALA A 183 27.43 6.97 16.95
CA ALA A 183 26.65 7.90 17.77
C ALA A 183 26.62 7.47 19.24
N ILE A 184 26.44 6.17 19.49
CA ILE A 184 26.39 5.60 20.84
C ILE A 184 27.76 5.62 21.53
N GLU A 185 28.85 5.35 20.80
CA GLU A 185 30.21 5.39 21.34
C GLU A 185 30.67 6.82 21.68
N ALA A 186 30.19 7.81 20.94
CA ALA A 186 30.56 9.21 21.13
C ALA A 186 29.73 9.94 22.20
N ALA A 187 28.64 9.33 22.71
CA ALA A 187 27.69 9.97 23.60
C ALA A 187 27.62 9.31 24.99
N GLU A 188 27.45 10.13 26.02
CA GLU A 188 27.18 9.64 27.38
C GLU A 188 25.76 9.08 27.51
N ASP A 189 24.79 9.76 26.90
CA ASP A 189 23.39 9.33 26.82
C ASP A 189 23.09 8.72 25.45
N MET A 190 22.89 7.40 25.47
CA MET A 190 22.55 6.59 24.30
C MET A 190 21.19 7.00 23.69
N GLU A 191 20.17 7.26 24.51
CA GLU A 191 18.85 7.62 23.99
C GLU A 191 18.91 8.98 23.31
N GLU A 192 19.63 9.94 23.90
CA GLU A 192 19.84 11.26 23.32
C GLU A 192 20.55 11.19 21.96
N ALA A 193 21.57 10.33 21.85
CA ALA A 193 22.27 10.08 20.60
C ALA A 193 21.37 9.43 19.54
N LEU A 194 20.53 8.48 19.95
CA LEU A 194 19.60 7.79 19.06
C LEU A 194 18.52 8.75 18.53
N VAL A 195 17.86 9.55 19.37
CA VAL A 195 16.81 10.48 18.91
C VAL A 195 17.35 11.59 17.99
N ASP A 196 18.61 11.98 18.16
CA ASP A 196 19.29 12.92 17.27
C ASP A 196 19.65 12.27 15.92
N LEU A 197 20.22 11.06 15.95
CA LEU A 197 20.62 10.36 14.74
C LEU A 197 19.42 9.92 13.89
N LEU A 198 18.40 9.33 14.51
CA LEU A 198 17.20 8.82 13.83
C LEU A 198 16.41 9.95 13.18
N GLY A 199 16.42 11.16 13.75
CA GLY A 199 15.84 12.36 13.14
C GLY A 199 16.48 12.72 11.80
N LYS A 200 17.76 12.36 11.58
CA LYS A 200 18.55 12.68 10.38
C LYS A 200 18.53 11.57 9.32
N PHE A 201 17.94 10.42 9.63
CA PHE A 201 17.76 9.37 8.64
C PHE A 201 16.66 9.78 7.66
N ASP A 202 17.04 9.86 6.38
CA ASP A 202 16.11 10.12 5.29
C ASP A 202 15.79 8.78 4.64
N GLY A 203 14.55 8.30 4.78
CA GLY A 203 14.21 6.96 4.33
C GLY A 203 12.88 6.42 4.82
N GLU A 204 12.69 5.14 4.57
CA GLU A 204 11.49 4.37 4.90
C GLU A 204 11.94 3.18 5.74
N PHE A 205 11.82 3.26 7.07
CA PHE A 205 12.46 2.27 7.94
C PHE A 205 11.68 1.96 9.21
N ALA A 206 11.96 0.77 9.74
CA ALA A 206 11.64 0.28 11.07
C ALA A 206 12.87 -0.43 11.62
N PHE A 207 13.13 -0.34 12.92
CA PHE A 207 14.29 -0.98 13.52
C PHE A 207 14.04 -1.50 14.93
N VAL A 208 14.90 -2.43 15.36
CA VAL A 208 15.05 -2.87 16.74
C VAL A 208 16.55 -2.93 17.06
N LEU A 209 16.95 -2.32 18.17
CA LEU A 209 18.31 -2.34 18.71
C LEU A 209 18.25 -2.88 20.15
N VAL A 210 19.08 -3.86 20.48
CA VAL A 210 19.16 -4.43 21.83
C VAL A 210 20.56 -4.24 22.38
N ASP A 211 20.68 -3.65 23.56
CA ASP A 211 21.90 -3.63 24.38
C ASP A 211 21.84 -4.80 25.38
N LYS A 212 22.53 -5.90 25.06
CA LYS A 212 22.57 -7.12 25.89
C LYS A 212 23.13 -6.85 27.28
N ASN A 213 24.10 -5.94 27.39
CA ASN A 213 24.80 -5.67 28.65
C ASN A 213 23.93 -4.87 29.62
N LYS A 214 23.18 -3.89 29.09
CA LYS A 214 22.28 -3.06 29.90
C LYS A 214 20.88 -3.66 30.05
N GLY A 215 20.55 -4.69 29.28
CA GLY A 215 19.22 -5.28 29.25
C GLY A 215 18.16 -4.28 28.78
N ARG A 216 18.42 -3.61 27.66
CA ARG A 216 17.51 -2.60 27.07
C ARG A 216 17.27 -2.86 25.59
N ALA A 217 16.03 -2.68 25.17
CA ALA A 217 15.63 -2.72 23.77
C ALA A 217 15.12 -1.34 23.33
N PHE A 218 15.53 -0.90 22.15
CA PHE A 218 15.12 0.35 21.52
C PHE A 218 14.50 0.03 20.17
N PHE A 219 13.37 0.63 19.84
CA PHE A 219 12.71 0.38 18.57
C PHE A 219 11.91 1.60 18.12
N GLY A 220 11.61 1.66 16.82
CA GLY A 220 10.93 2.80 16.23
C GLY A 220 10.83 2.70 14.72
N LYS A 221 10.24 3.72 14.11
CA LYS A 221 10.02 3.84 12.66
C LYS A 221 10.39 5.21 12.13
N ASP A 222 10.40 5.36 10.81
CA ASP A 222 10.57 6.64 10.11
C ASP A 222 9.50 7.69 10.49
N HIS A 223 9.66 8.91 9.97
CA HIS A 223 8.88 10.08 10.35
C HIS A 223 7.41 10.03 9.92
N ILE A 224 7.05 9.15 8.97
CA ILE A 224 5.67 8.93 8.53
C ILE A 224 5.15 7.56 8.94
N GLY A 225 6.03 6.54 9.06
CA GLY A 225 5.67 5.18 9.46
C GLY A 225 5.32 4.29 8.27
N LYS A 226 6.18 4.29 7.25
CA LYS A 226 5.99 3.59 5.97
C LYS A 226 6.17 2.09 6.06
N ARG A 227 7.00 1.61 6.99
CA ARG A 227 7.17 0.17 7.28
C ARG A 227 6.25 -0.24 8.43
N SER A 228 5.64 -1.42 8.39
CA SER A 228 4.86 -1.88 9.55
C SER A 228 5.78 -2.29 10.70
N LEU A 229 5.38 -1.91 11.92
CA LEU A 229 6.04 -2.35 13.15
C LEU A 229 5.00 -2.31 14.27
N LEU A 230 4.66 -3.49 14.77
CA LEU A 230 3.77 -3.73 15.88
C LEU A 230 4.57 -4.06 17.13
N TYR A 231 4.04 -3.74 18.30
CA TYR A 231 4.54 -4.26 19.55
C TYR A 231 3.42 -4.75 20.47
N SER A 232 3.78 -5.64 21.39
CA SER A 232 2.95 -6.14 22.47
C SER A 232 3.76 -6.20 23.76
N LEU A 233 3.10 -5.91 24.88
CA LEU A 233 3.66 -6.02 26.23
C LEU A 233 3.11 -7.24 27.01
N ASP A 234 2.46 -8.15 26.28
CA ASP A 234 1.89 -9.37 26.83
C ASP A 234 2.99 -10.41 27.07
N GLU A 235 3.29 -10.67 28.34
CA GLU A 235 4.33 -11.59 28.83
C GLU A 235 5.76 -11.19 28.40
N GLY A 236 6.08 -9.89 28.49
CA GLY A 236 7.34 -9.31 28.06
C GLY A 236 7.16 -8.41 26.84
N LEU A 237 8.24 -8.02 26.19
CA LEU A 237 8.18 -7.20 24.98
C LEU A 237 8.28 -8.08 23.74
N THR A 238 7.30 -7.99 22.85
CA THR A 238 7.39 -8.51 21.48
C THR A 238 7.26 -7.36 20.49
N VAL A 239 8.17 -7.27 19.53
CA VAL A 239 8.17 -6.27 18.45
C VAL A 239 8.33 -7.00 17.12
N ALA A 240 7.43 -6.77 16.16
CA ALA A 240 7.54 -7.42 14.86
C ALA A 240 6.85 -6.65 13.73
N SER A 241 7.23 -6.94 12.49
CA SER A 241 6.56 -6.39 11.30
C SER A 241 5.12 -6.89 11.15
N LEU A 242 4.79 -8.04 11.73
CA LEU A 242 3.42 -8.57 11.84
C LEU A 242 3.30 -9.47 13.08
N LEU A 243 2.12 -9.50 13.70
CA LEU A 243 1.83 -10.30 14.89
C LEU A 243 0.45 -10.95 14.77
N GLY A 244 0.32 -11.86 13.79
CA GLY A 244 -0.95 -12.53 13.50
C GLY A 244 -1.47 -13.44 14.62
N HIS A 245 -0.59 -13.92 15.51
CA HIS A 245 -0.91 -14.83 16.60
C HIS A 245 -1.34 -14.16 17.92
N LYS A 246 -1.14 -12.84 18.06
CA LYS A 246 -1.55 -12.09 19.26
C LYS A 246 -2.97 -11.54 19.07
N SER A 247 -3.71 -11.35 20.16
CA SER A 247 -5.03 -10.74 20.10
C SER A 247 -4.96 -9.25 19.80
N THR A 248 -5.99 -8.68 19.18
CA THR A 248 -6.06 -7.27 18.79
C THR A 248 -5.87 -6.31 19.98
N GLU A 249 -6.41 -6.66 21.14
CA GLU A 249 -6.38 -5.85 22.37
C GLU A 249 -4.97 -5.65 22.93
N MET A 250 -4.07 -6.59 22.61
CA MET A 250 -2.69 -6.62 23.10
C MET A 250 -1.68 -6.01 22.10
N LEU A 251 -2.16 -5.57 20.93
CA LEU A 251 -1.32 -5.06 19.85
C LEU A 251 -1.38 -3.55 19.72
N HIS A 252 -0.20 -2.97 19.55
CA HIS A 252 -0.02 -1.56 19.31
C HIS A 252 0.81 -1.34 18.05
N GLU A 253 0.34 -0.51 17.14
CA GLU A 253 1.15 -0.03 16.01
C GLU A 253 2.11 1.06 16.53
N CYS A 254 3.40 0.92 16.23
CA CYS A 254 4.39 1.93 16.61
C CYS A 254 4.05 3.25 15.90
N LYS A 255 4.05 4.35 16.66
CA LYS A 255 3.88 5.69 16.09
C LYS A 255 5.15 6.12 15.37
N PRO A 256 5.03 6.87 14.27
CA PRO A 256 6.17 7.37 13.53
C PRO A 256 6.92 8.46 14.32
N GLY A 257 8.21 8.62 14.03
CA GLY A 257 9.03 9.70 14.62
C GLY A 257 9.31 9.57 16.12
N LEU A 258 9.06 8.39 16.72
CA LEU A 258 9.30 8.12 18.14
C LEU A 258 10.32 6.99 18.34
N LEU A 259 11.23 7.20 19.28
CA LEU A 259 12.06 6.16 19.88
C LEU A 259 11.32 5.57 21.08
N TYR A 260 11.07 4.27 21.04
CA TYR A 260 10.58 3.50 22.18
C TYR A 260 11.77 2.86 22.88
N SER A 261 11.84 2.97 24.21
CA SER A 261 12.87 2.34 25.04
C SER A 261 12.20 1.41 26.04
N TYR A 262 12.58 0.14 26.03
CA TYR A 262 12.09 -0.88 26.96
C TYR A 262 13.24 -1.39 27.81
N ASP A 263 13.05 -1.37 29.12
CA ASP A 263 14.00 -1.89 30.10
C ASP A 263 13.49 -3.24 30.60
N ILE A 264 14.24 -4.30 30.30
CA ILE A 264 13.82 -5.70 30.52
C ILE A 264 13.69 -6.00 32.01
N ASN A 265 14.55 -5.41 32.83
CA ASN A 265 14.61 -5.71 34.26
C ASN A 265 13.42 -5.09 35.00
N SER A 266 13.06 -3.86 34.63
CA SER A 266 11.92 -3.12 35.20
C SER A 266 10.59 -3.41 34.48
N GLU A 267 10.63 -4.08 33.33
CA GLU A 267 9.50 -4.31 32.43
C GLU A 267 8.76 -3.01 32.05
N SER A 268 9.49 -1.89 32.00
CA SER A 268 8.94 -0.56 31.74
C SER A 268 9.28 -0.08 30.33
N ILE A 269 8.33 0.65 29.73
CA ILE A 269 8.50 1.27 28.41
C ILE A 269 8.41 2.80 28.51
N SER A 270 9.30 3.50 27.82
CA SER A 270 9.27 4.95 27.65
C SER A 270 9.32 5.32 26.17
N GLN A 271 8.96 6.56 25.86
CA GLN A 271 8.91 7.08 24.49
C GLN A 271 9.54 8.46 24.42
N ARG A 272 10.35 8.71 23.39
CA ARG A 272 10.96 10.02 23.12
C ARG A 272 10.82 10.38 21.64
N PRO A 273 10.37 11.59 21.28
CA PRO A 273 10.33 12.01 19.89
C PRO A 273 11.73 12.21 19.34
N TYR A 274 11.90 11.98 18.03
CA TYR A 274 13.11 12.38 17.33
C TYR A 274 13.28 13.91 17.38
N LYS A 275 14.52 14.38 17.41
CA LYS A 275 14.80 15.83 17.48
C LYS A 275 14.41 16.56 16.21
N ASP A 276 14.76 15.98 15.06
CA ASP A 276 14.49 16.53 13.74
C ASP A 276 13.19 15.91 13.19
N ALA A 277 12.06 16.32 13.77
CA ALA A 277 10.73 15.88 13.32
C ALA A 277 10.31 16.58 12.03
N LEU A 278 9.47 15.91 11.22
CA LEU A 278 8.85 16.52 10.05
C LEU A 278 8.09 17.80 10.42
N HIS A 279 8.39 18.89 9.72
CA HIS A 279 7.72 20.15 9.94
C HIS A 279 6.39 20.18 9.21
N LEU A 280 5.30 19.94 9.93
CA LEU A 280 3.95 19.97 9.39
C LEU A 280 3.15 21.13 10.00
N SER A 281 3.00 22.22 9.25
CA SER A 281 2.24 23.38 9.70
C SER A 281 0.91 23.51 8.94
N PRO A 282 -0.24 23.65 9.63
CA PRO A 282 -1.50 23.95 8.95
C PRO A 282 -1.41 25.34 8.30
N ARG A 283 -1.85 25.45 7.05
CA ARG A 283 -1.89 26.74 6.34
C ARG A 283 -3.24 27.41 6.51
N THR A 284 -3.21 28.72 6.64
CA THR A 284 -4.42 29.53 6.76
C THR A 284 -5.10 29.71 5.41
N GLY A 285 -6.42 29.58 5.37
CA GLY A 285 -7.26 29.74 4.19
C GLY A 285 -7.31 31.18 3.65
N SER A 286 -6.87 32.17 4.44
CA SER A 286 -6.74 33.57 4.03
C SER A 286 -5.84 33.79 2.79
N SER A 287 -5.01 32.81 2.42
CA SER A 287 -4.23 32.83 1.18
C SER A 287 -5.07 32.70 -0.10
N PHE A 288 -6.36 32.30 0.01
CA PHE A 288 -7.29 32.19 -1.11
C PHE A 288 -7.49 33.53 -1.86
N CYS A 289 -7.34 34.68 -1.19
CA CYS A 289 -7.44 36.01 -1.81
C CYS A 289 -6.48 36.23 -3.00
N SER A 290 -5.40 35.44 -3.10
CA SER A 290 -4.41 35.58 -4.17
C SER A 290 -4.83 34.95 -5.51
N GLY A 291 -5.90 34.15 -5.52
CA GLY A 291 -6.34 33.36 -6.67
C GLY A 291 -5.32 32.28 -7.08
N TYR A 292 -5.44 31.77 -8.31
CA TYR A 292 -4.58 30.70 -8.87
C TYR A 292 -3.32 31.22 -9.59
N LYS A 293 -2.80 32.39 -9.18
CA LYS A 293 -1.70 33.09 -9.88
C LYS A 293 -0.38 32.31 -9.87
N SER A 294 -0.15 31.49 -8.86
CA SER A 294 1.09 30.75 -8.66
C SER A 294 1.02 29.30 -9.13
N THR A 295 -0.07 28.89 -9.81
CA THR A 295 -0.28 27.49 -10.21
C THR A 295 0.92 26.94 -10.98
N GLU A 296 1.40 27.64 -12.01
CA GLU A 296 2.52 27.18 -12.84
C GLU A 296 3.80 26.98 -12.02
N GLN A 297 4.15 27.95 -11.17
CA GLN A 297 5.33 27.87 -10.31
C GLN A 297 5.20 26.72 -9.30
N LEU A 298 4.04 26.54 -8.68
CA LEU A 298 3.79 25.46 -7.72
C LEU A 298 3.80 24.09 -8.41
N VAL A 299 3.26 23.97 -9.62
CA VAL A 299 3.33 22.74 -10.44
C VAL A 299 4.78 22.40 -10.76
N GLN A 300 5.58 23.38 -11.16
CA GLN A 300 7.00 23.16 -11.46
C GLN A 300 7.79 22.72 -10.22
N GLN A 301 7.53 23.33 -9.06
CA GLN A 301 8.16 22.91 -7.80
C GLN A 301 7.71 21.51 -7.38
N LEU A 302 6.42 21.20 -7.50
CA LEU A 302 5.87 19.88 -7.21
C LEU A 302 6.48 18.81 -8.13
N HIS A 303 6.65 19.11 -9.43
CA HIS A 303 7.37 18.25 -10.38
C HIS A 303 8.79 17.96 -9.90
N VAL A 304 9.55 18.98 -9.51
CA VAL A 304 10.93 18.82 -9.03
C VAL A 304 11.00 17.93 -7.78
N HIS A 305 10.15 18.18 -6.78
CA HIS A 305 10.12 17.38 -5.55
C HIS A 305 9.73 15.92 -5.82
N LEU A 306 8.64 15.66 -6.54
CA LEU A 306 8.21 14.29 -6.84
C LEU A 306 9.19 13.57 -7.77
N ARG A 307 9.77 14.26 -8.76
CA ARG A 307 10.76 13.66 -9.66
C ARG A 307 12.01 13.24 -8.89
N LYS A 308 12.50 14.08 -7.97
CA LYS A 308 13.62 13.77 -7.06
C LYS A 308 13.28 12.57 -6.17
N ALA A 309 12.10 12.58 -5.55
CA ALA A 309 11.62 11.49 -4.71
C ALA A 309 11.53 10.15 -5.46
N CYS A 310 11.10 10.17 -6.73
CA CYS A 310 11.14 9.00 -7.61
C CYS A 310 12.58 8.58 -7.94
N ALA A 311 13.45 9.53 -8.31
CA ALA A 311 14.82 9.25 -8.75
C ALA A 311 15.64 8.55 -7.66
N VAL A 312 15.60 9.07 -6.42
CA VAL A 312 16.33 8.49 -5.28
C VAL A 312 15.84 7.08 -4.94
N ARG A 313 14.54 6.81 -5.16
CA ARG A 313 13.94 5.49 -5.02
C ARG A 313 14.19 4.57 -6.21
N GLN A 314 14.63 5.07 -7.36
CA GLN A 314 14.97 4.22 -8.50
C GLN A 314 16.43 3.78 -8.45
N GLN A 315 17.35 4.73 -8.19
CA GLN A 315 18.80 4.50 -8.22
C GLN A 315 19.30 3.51 -7.15
N THR A 316 18.49 3.31 -6.12
CA THR A 316 18.77 2.46 -4.97
C THR A 316 18.34 1.01 -5.16
N VAL A 317 17.67 0.69 -6.28
CA VAL A 317 17.23 -0.68 -6.59
C VAL A 317 18.40 -1.47 -7.19
N ARG A 318 19.06 -2.30 -6.37
CA ARG A 318 20.19 -3.15 -6.74
C ARG A 318 19.96 -4.59 -6.26
N PRO A 319 18.92 -5.27 -6.81
CA PRO A 319 18.51 -6.58 -6.33
C PRO A 319 19.61 -7.62 -6.53
N LEU A 320 19.62 -8.66 -5.70
CA LEU A 320 20.58 -9.77 -5.84
C LEU A 320 20.46 -10.46 -7.20
N HIS A 321 19.24 -10.54 -7.72
CA HIS A 321 18.91 -11.16 -9.01
C HIS A 321 18.20 -10.16 -9.92
N PRO A 322 18.93 -9.43 -10.79
CA PRO A 322 18.32 -8.48 -11.73
C PRO A 322 17.29 -9.13 -12.67
N HIS A 323 16.23 -8.38 -13.01
CA HIS A 323 15.10 -8.87 -13.80
C HIS A 323 14.85 -8.06 -15.08
N LYS A 324 13.97 -8.59 -15.95
CA LYS A 324 13.60 -7.96 -17.23
C LYS A 324 12.99 -6.56 -17.08
N ALA A 325 12.12 -6.37 -16.08
CA ALA A 325 11.62 -5.06 -15.69
C ALA A 325 12.42 -4.56 -14.49
N THR A 326 12.75 -3.27 -14.49
CA THR A 326 13.61 -2.70 -13.44
C THR A 326 12.81 -2.42 -12.17
N VAL A 327 11.59 -1.93 -12.32
CA VAL A 327 10.65 -1.59 -11.24
C VAL A 327 9.22 -1.83 -11.73
N ALA A 328 8.28 -1.98 -10.81
CA ALA A 328 6.86 -1.99 -11.12
C ALA A 328 6.07 -0.92 -10.37
N ILE A 329 4.89 -0.60 -10.88
CA ILE A 329 3.99 0.40 -10.32
C ILE A 329 2.63 -0.25 -10.08
N LEU A 330 2.09 -0.09 -8.88
CA LEU A 330 0.70 -0.44 -8.60
C LEU A 330 -0.21 0.55 -9.34
N PHE A 331 -0.90 0.05 -10.38
CA PHE A 331 -1.42 0.88 -11.44
C PHE A 331 -2.92 0.63 -11.70
N SER A 332 -3.77 1.48 -11.11
CA SER A 332 -5.22 1.52 -11.42
C SER A 332 -5.54 2.35 -12.67
N GLY A 333 -4.54 3.03 -13.23
CA GLY A 333 -4.71 4.06 -14.26
C GLY A 333 -5.20 5.41 -13.74
N GLY A 334 -5.46 5.55 -12.43
CA GLY A 334 -5.84 6.82 -11.82
C GLY A 334 -4.73 7.88 -11.91
N LEU A 335 -5.09 9.12 -11.58
CA LEU A 335 -4.20 10.28 -11.60
C LEU A 335 -2.86 10.01 -10.90
N ASP A 336 -2.92 9.44 -9.69
CA ASP A 336 -1.78 9.36 -8.77
C ASP A 336 -0.66 8.45 -9.30
N CYS A 337 -1.02 7.22 -9.69
CA CYS A 337 -0.07 6.25 -10.23
C CYS A 337 0.38 6.61 -11.65
N THR A 338 -0.45 7.30 -12.45
CA THR A 338 -0.06 7.73 -13.80
C THR A 338 0.95 8.87 -13.77
N VAL A 339 0.79 9.84 -12.86
CA VAL A 339 1.81 10.87 -12.61
C VAL A 339 3.13 10.23 -12.18
N LEU A 340 3.10 9.28 -11.23
CA LEU A 340 4.32 8.57 -10.82
C LEU A 340 4.97 7.80 -11.97
N ALA A 341 4.18 7.10 -12.78
CA ALA A 341 4.69 6.36 -13.94
C ALA A 341 5.41 7.28 -14.94
N ALA A 342 4.86 8.46 -15.19
CA ALA A 342 5.50 9.45 -16.04
C ALA A 342 6.81 9.98 -15.43
N LEU A 343 6.83 10.34 -14.14
CA LEU A 343 8.04 10.83 -13.48
C LEU A 343 9.16 9.78 -13.43
N ILE A 344 8.80 8.52 -13.16
CA ILE A 344 9.71 7.37 -13.20
C ILE A 344 10.26 7.18 -14.61
N GLY A 345 9.42 7.26 -15.64
CA GLY A 345 9.84 7.21 -17.04
C GLY A 345 10.75 8.38 -17.45
N GLU A 346 10.48 9.61 -16.99
CA GLU A 346 11.33 10.78 -17.24
C GLU A 346 12.73 10.63 -16.63
N ASN A 347 12.85 9.92 -15.49
CA ASN A 347 14.15 9.66 -14.87
C ASN A 347 14.98 8.59 -15.60
N TYR A 348 14.32 7.64 -16.28
CA TYR A 348 14.99 6.65 -17.13
C TYR A 348 15.27 7.15 -18.56
N THR A 349 14.58 8.20 -18.99
CA THR A 349 14.73 8.76 -20.33
C THR A 349 16.15 9.27 -20.57
N GLY A 350 16.78 8.82 -21.65
CA GLY A 350 18.14 9.23 -22.04
C GLY A 350 19.26 8.44 -21.37
N GLN A 351 18.94 7.41 -20.58
CA GLN A 351 19.92 6.42 -20.15
C GLN A 351 20.26 5.46 -21.31
N ASP A 352 21.48 4.92 -21.33
CA ASP A 352 21.98 4.10 -22.45
C ASP A 352 21.21 2.79 -22.65
N ALA A 353 20.62 2.24 -21.58
CA ALA A 353 19.90 0.97 -21.63
C ALA A 353 18.40 1.19 -21.89
N ALA A 354 17.80 0.29 -22.68
CA ALA A 354 16.35 0.19 -22.78
C ALA A 354 15.77 -0.28 -21.44
N VAL A 355 14.74 0.41 -20.95
CA VAL A 355 14.11 0.13 -19.66
C VAL A 355 12.66 -0.25 -19.89
N THR A 356 12.22 -1.34 -19.25
CA THR A 356 10.80 -1.69 -19.16
C THR A 356 10.31 -1.48 -17.73
N ILE A 357 9.16 -0.81 -17.60
CA ILE A 357 8.43 -0.61 -16.34
C ILE A 357 7.14 -1.42 -16.41
N ASP A 358 6.91 -2.28 -15.41
CA ASP A 358 5.65 -3.03 -15.29
C ASP A 358 4.59 -2.16 -14.59
N LEU A 359 3.39 -2.13 -15.16
CA LEU A 359 2.21 -1.47 -14.60
C LEU A 359 1.22 -2.55 -14.14
N LEU A 360 1.17 -2.81 -12.85
CA LEU A 360 0.38 -3.90 -12.26
C LEU A 360 -1.05 -3.43 -12.01
N THR A 361 -2.01 -3.96 -12.76
CA THR A 361 -3.42 -3.64 -12.64
C THR A 361 -4.21 -4.89 -12.21
N VAL A 362 -5.03 -4.76 -11.17
CA VAL A 362 -5.82 -5.88 -10.62
C VAL A 362 -7.32 -5.65 -10.85
N GLY A 363 -8.04 -6.72 -11.20
CA GLY A 363 -9.48 -6.73 -11.36
C GLY A 363 -10.07 -8.00 -10.76
N PHE A 364 -11.27 -7.90 -10.17
CA PHE A 364 -11.94 -9.02 -9.51
C PHE A 364 -13.21 -9.42 -10.25
N ASP A 365 -13.41 -10.73 -10.41
CA ASP A 365 -14.73 -11.26 -10.73
C ASP A 365 -15.66 -11.03 -9.55
N ASN A 366 -16.78 -10.37 -9.79
CA ASN A 366 -17.73 -10.01 -8.74
C ASN A 366 -19.09 -10.68 -8.97
N PRO A 367 -19.33 -11.86 -8.36
CA PRO A 367 -20.57 -12.62 -8.54
C PRO A 367 -21.82 -11.81 -8.18
N ARG A 368 -21.73 -10.91 -7.18
CA ARG A 368 -22.86 -10.09 -6.69
C ARG A 368 -23.31 -9.03 -7.69
N THR A 369 -22.39 -8.48 -8.48
CA THR A 369 -22.73 -7.51 -9.54
C THR A 369 -22.86 -8.18 -10.90
N GLY A 370 -22.45 -9.45 -10.99
CA GLY A 370 -22.38 -10.21 -12.22
C GLY A 370 -21.30 -9.75 -13.20
N THR A 371 -20.39 -8.87 -12.77
CA THR A 371 -19.37 -8.29 -13.63
C THR A 371 -18.04 -9.03 -13.52
N SER A 372 -17.31 -9.12 -14.63
CA SER A 372 -15.99 -9.76 -14.67
C SER A 372 -14.86 -8.79 -14.31
N ALA A 373 -13.68 -9.34 -14.01
CA ALA A 373 -12.45 -8.55 -13.81
C ALA A 373 -12.13 -7.63 -15.00
N LEU A 374 -12.36 -8.11 -16.23
CA LEU A 374 -12.15 -7.37 -17.48
C LEU A 374 -13.05 -6.14 -17.62
N GLU A 375 -14.24 -6.19 -17.02
CA GLU A 375 -15.22 -5.10 -17.02
C GLU A 375 -15.04 -4.12 -15.84
N SER A 376 -13.96 -4.26 -15.07
CA SER A 376 -13.69 -3.36 -13.96
C SER A 376 -13.36 -1.94 -14.47
N PRO A 377 -13.89 -0.89 -13.82
CA PRO A 377 -13.53 0.49 -14.13
C PRO A 377 -12.02 0.74 -14.18
N ASP A 378 -11.26 0.14 -13.26
CA ASP A 378 -9.81 0.30 -13.19
C ASP A 378 -9.11 -0.39 -14.37
N ARG A 379 -9.65 -1.48 -14.93
CA ARG A 379 -9.10 -2.12 -16.13
C ARG A 379 -9.21 -1.21 -17.36
N GLN A 380 -10.37 -0.58 -17.55
CA GLN A 380 -10.57 0.35 -18.67
C GLN A 380 -9.72 1.61 -18.51
N LEU A 381 -9.62 2.10 -17.28
CA LEU A 381 -8.83 3.29 -16.94
C LEU A 381 -7.33 3.02 -17.09
N SER A 382 -6.83 1.87 -16.63
CA SER A 382 -5.42 1.49 -16.76
C SER A 382 -4.99 1.34 -18.22
N GLU A 383 -5.85 0.79 -19.09
CA GLU A 383 -5.58 0.76 -20.52
C GLU A 383 -5.46 2.16 -21.13
N ARG A 384 -6.37 3.08 -20.79
CA ARG A 384 -6.36 4.46 -21.28
C ARG A 384 -5.09 5.20 -20.86
N SER A 385 -4.71 5.08 -19.60
CA SER A 385 -3.51 5.73 -19.06
C SER A 385 -2.22 5.05 -19.55
N TRP A 386 -2.22 3.74 -19.77
CA TRP A 386 -1.10 3.02 -20.40
C TRP A 386 -0.87 3.45 -21.85
N TYR A 387 -1.93 3.67 -22.63
CA TYR A 387 -1.82 4.27 -23.97
C TYR A 387 -1.18 5.66 -23.91
N GLU A 388 -1.63 6.51 -22.98
CA GLU A 388 -1.13 7.88 -22.85
C GLU A 388 0.36 7.91 -22.48
N LEU A 389 0.77 7.06 -21.53
CA LEU A 389 2.19 6.86 -21.19
C LEU A 389 2.99 6.35 -22.39
N SER A 390 2.50 5.31 -23.06
CA SER A 390 3.18 4.73 -24.23
C SER A 390 3.36 5.72 -25.37
N LYS A 391 2.40 6.64 -25.55
CA LYS A 391 2.50 7.73 -26.51
C LYS A 391 3.55 8.77 -26.08
N LYS A 392 3.51 9.23 -24.82
CA LYS A 392 4.47 10.20 -24.27
C LYS A 392 5.93 9.73 -24.43
N PHE A 393 6.18 8.44 -24.22
CA PHE A 393 7.53 7.87 -24.25
C PHE A 393 7.87 7.14 -25.57
N TYR A 394 7.07 7.32 -26.62
CA TYR A 394 7.24 6.60 -27.89
C TYR A 394 8.65 6.69 -28.49
N SER A 395 9.28 7.86 -28.38
CA SER A 395 10.59 8.16 -28.95
C SER A 395 11.76 8.00 -27.98
N THR A 396 11.55 7.38 -26.82
CA THR A 396 12.58 7.20 -25.78
C THR A 396 12.98 5.74 -25.61
N ASN A 397 13.95 5.49 -24.72
CA ASN A 397 14.39 4.16 -24.30
C ASN A 397 13.44 3.49 -23.29
N VAL A 398 12.30 4.12 -22.96
CA VAL A 398 11.38 3.68 -21.91
C VAL A 398 10.14 3.03 -22.50
N ALA A 399 9.86 1.80 -22.07
CA ALA A 399 8.64 1.08 -22.42
C ALA A 399 7.82 0.73 -21.17
N PHE A 400 6.49 0.74 -21.31
CA PHE A 400 5.57 0.30 -20.26
C PHE A 400 4.90 -1.00 -20.66
N ARG A 401 4.88 -1.96 -19.74
CA ARG A 401 4.13 -3.22 -19.88
C ARG A 401 2.93 -3.18 -18.94
N LEU A 402 1.72 -3.31 -19.49
CA LEU A 402 0.52 -3.40 -18.66
C LEU A 402 0.31 -4.86 -18.24
N VAL A 403 0.44 -5.16 -16.96
CA VAL A 403 0.32 -6.51 -16.39
C VAL A 403 -1.06 -6.66 -15.80
N GLN A 404 -1.88 -7.56 -16.37
CA GLN A 404 -3.27 -7.75 -15.99
C GLN A 404 -3.41 -8.93 -15.04
N VAL A 405 -3.65 -8.62 -13.76
CA VAL A 405 -3.98 -9.59 -12.72
C VAL A 405 -5.49 -9.72 -12.66
N ASP A 406 -6.03 -10.84 -13.13
CA ASP A 406 -7.45 -11.17 -13.04
C ASP A 406 -7.68 -12.14 -11.88
N VAL A 407 -8.45 -11.71 -10.88
CA VAL A 407 -8.71 -12.51 -9.67
C VAL A 407 -10.09 -13.15 -9.77
N HIS A 408 -10.13 -14.47 -9.84
CA HIS A 408 -11.38 -15.21 -9.82
C HIS A 408 -11.96 -15.29 -8.41
N TYR A 409 -13.28 -15.49 -8.33
CA TYR A 409 -13.98 -15.57 -7.04
C TYR A 409 -13.49 -16.73 -6.16
N ALA A 410 -13.10 -17.84 -6.78
CA ALA A 410 -12.50 -18.98 -6.08
C ALA A 410 -11.16 -18.59 -5.41
N ASP A 411 -10.27 -17.91 -6.15
CA ASP A 411 -8.99 -17.45 -5.60
C ASP A 411 -9.20 -16.45 -4.47
N TRP A 412 -10.14 -15.52 -4.65
CA TRP A 412 -10.50 -14.58 -3.60
C TRP A 412 -10.97 -15.29 -2.31
N LEU A 413 -11.88 -16.27 -2.42
CA LEU A 413 -12.37 -17.05 -1.27
C LEU A 413 -11.22 -17.80 -0.58
N ALA A 414 -10.36 -18.47 -1.36
CA ALA A 414 -9.23 -19.22 -0.85
C ALA A 414 -8.25 -18.33 -0.08
N HIS A 415 -7.96 -17.12 -0.57
CA HIS A 415 -6.96 -16.24 0.04
C HIS A 415 -7.51 -15.27 1.11
N ARG A 416 -8.84 -15.13 1.23
CA ARG A 416 -9.49 -14.19 2.18
C ARG A 416 -8.97 -14.33 3.60
N GLY A 417 -8.93 -15.56 4.14
CA GLY A 417 -8.51 -15.84 5.51
C GLY A 417 -7.05 -15.48 5.76
N ARG A 418 -6.17 -15.78 4.79
CA ARG A 418 -4.75 -15.40 4.85
C ARG A 418 -4.58 -13.89 4.88
N VAL A 419 -5.27 -13.16 4.00
CA VAL A 419 -5.18 -11.69 3.96
C VAL A 419 -5.61 -11.07 5.28
N LEU A 420 -6.74 -11.53 5.86
CA LEU A 420 -7.19 -11.08 7.19
C LEU A 420 -6.13 -11.31 8.28
N SER A 421 -5.48 -12.47 8.28
CA SER A 421 -4.40 -12.79 9.22
C SER A 421 -3.19 -11.88 9.05
N LEU A 422 -2.82 -11.54 7.81
CA LEU A 422 -1.69 -10.67 7.50
C LEU A 422 -1.95 -9.21 7.92
N ILE A 423 -3.17 -8.72 7.75
CA ILE A 423 -3.49 -7.31 8.01
C ILE A 423 -3.86 -7.00 9.46
N HIS A 424 -3.99 -8.01 10.31
CA HIS A 424 -4.20 -7.87 11.74
C HIS A 424 -3.19 -6.87 12.36
N PRO A 425 -3.61 -5.91 13.21
CA PRO A 425 -4.90 -5.81 13.93
C PRO A 425 -6.08 -5.22 13.14
N THR A 426 -5.86 -4.63 11.96
CA THR A 426 -6.97 -4.08 11.17
C THR A 426 -7.83 -5.20 10.59
N SER A 427 -9.15 -5.04 10.64
CA SER A 427 -10.09 -6.12 10.35
C SER A 427 -11.44 -5.64 9.82
N THR A 428 -11.56 -4.41 9.31
CA THR A 428 -12.83 -3.95 8.71
C THR A 428 -13.00 -4.46 7.27
N GLU A 429 -14.24 -4.50 6.78
CA GLU A 429 -14.51 -4.87 5.37
C GLU A 429 -13.75 -3.97 4.38
N MET A 430 -13.60 -2.68 4.70
CA MET A 430 -12.82 -1.76 3.89
C MET A 430 -11.33 -2.11 3.92
N ASP A 431 -10.79 -2.48 5.08
CA ASP A 431 -9.39 -2.90 5.20
C ASP A 431 -9.13 -4.14 4.34
N LEU A 432 -9.97 -5.17 4.46
CA LEU A 432 -9.88 -6.38 3.65
C LEU A 432 -9.98 -6.05 2.15
N SER A 433 -10.96 -5.24 1.74
CA SER A 433 -11.21 -4.92 0.34
C SER A 433 -10.03 -4.19 -0.32
N ILE A 434 -9.34 -3.32 0.42
CA ILE A 434 -8.15 -2.61 -0.07
C ILE A 434 -6.94 -3.54 -0.05
N ALA A 435 -6.69 -4.20 1.08
CA ALA A 435 -5.52 -5.06 1.24
C ALA A 435 -5.49 -6.24 0.28
N ILE A 436 -6.65 -6.86 0.01
CA ILE A 436 -6.71 -8.00 -0.91
C ILE A 436 -6.40 -7.59 -2.35
N ALA A 437 -6.75 -6.36 -2.76
CA ALA A 437 -6.36 -5.82 -4.06
C ALA A 437 -4.84 -5.67 -4.16
N PHE A 438 -4.20 -5.12 -3.12
CA PHE A 438 -2.74 -5.02 -3.07
C PHE A 438 -2.04 -6.38 -2.98
N TYR A 439 -2.60 -7.31 -2.22
CA TYR A 439 -2.12 -8.67 -2.09
C TYR A 439 -2.07 -9.41 -3.44
N PHE A 440 -3.16 -9.36 -4.21
CA PHE A 440 -3.18 -9.99 -5.53
C PHE A 440 -2.36 -9.23 -6.56
N ALA A 441 -2.38 -7.89 -6.54
CA ALA A 441 -1.56 -7.08 -7.45
C ALA A 441 -0.05 -7.36 -7.31
N SER A 442 0.41 -7.82 -6.14
CA SER A 442 1.81 -8.13 -5.84
C SER A 442 2.16 -9.62 -5.84
N LYS A 443 1.15 -10.50 -5.95
CA LYS A 443 1.32 -11.96 -5.92
C LYS A 443 2.14 -12.41 -7.14
N PRO A 444 3.20 -13.23 -6.96
CA PRO A 444 3.96 -13.78 -8.07
C PRO A 444 3.16 -14.91 -8.73
N GLU A 445 2.31 -14.55 -9.69
CA GLU A 445 1.50 -15.51 -10.44
C GLU A 445 1.60 -15.30 -11.95
N LYS A 446 1.08 -16.29 -12.69
CA LYS A 446 0.95 -16.18 -14.14
C LYS A 446 -0.20 -15.24 -14.47
N THR A 447 0.07 -14.28 -15.34
CA THR A 447 -0.81 -13.18 -15.72
C THR A 447 -0.68 -12.92 -17.22
N THR A 448 -1.48 -11.99 -17.75
CA THR A 448 -1.33 -11.53 -19.14
C THR A 448 -0.61 -10.19 -19.16
N GLY A 449 0.53 -10.13 -19.83
CA GLY A 449 1.30 -8.90 -20.04
C GLY A 449 1.00 -8.27 -21.40
N TRP A 450 0.73 -6.97 -21.47
CA TRP A 450 0.51 -6.25 -22.72
C TRP A 450 1.67 -5.31 -23.03
N LYS A 451 2.12 -5.35 -24.27
CA LYS A 451 3.16 -4.48 -24.83
C LYS A 451 2.61 -3.75 -26.06
N MET A 452 3.14 -2.54 -26.31
CA MET A 452 2.87 -1.87 -27.58
C MET A 452 3.61 -2.60 -28.71
N SER A 453 2.88 -2.93 -29.78
CA SER A 453 3.42 -3.59 -30.95
C SER A 453 4.23 -2.63 -31.81
N ALA A 454 5.01 -3.17 -32.75
CA ALA A 454 5.74 -2.35 -33.74
C ALA A 454 4.83 -1.48 -34.64
N ASN A 455 3.53 -1.80 -34.72
CA ASN A 455 2.54 -1.04 -35.48
C ASN A 455 2.08 0.22 -34.76
N PHE A 456 2.29 0.34 -33.45
CA PHE A 456 2.02 1.56 -32.70
C PHE A 456 2.99 2.66 -33.18
N LYS A 457 2.44 3.84 -33.53
CA LYS A 457 3.19 5.01 -33.98
C LYS A 457 2.80 6.22 -33.15
N ASP A 458 3.66 7.22 -33.06
CA ASP A 458 3.36 8.50 -32.38
C ASP A 458 2.05 9.15 -32.90
N ALA A 459 1.82 9.05 -34.22
CA ALA A 459 0.61 9.56 -34.86
C ALA A 459 -0.67 8.80 -34.49
N THR A 460 -0.59 7.60 -33.90
CA THR A 460 -1.76 6.79 -33.53
C THR A 460 -2.62 7.55 -32.52
N THR A 461 -3.87 7.82 -32.87
CA THR A 461 -4.81 8.48 -31.96
C THR A 461 -5.48 7.47 -31.04
N TRP A 462 -6.07 7.95 -29.93
CA TRP A 462 -6.81 7.09 -29.01
C TRP A 462 -8.01 6.40 -29.70
N SER A 463 -8.69 7.12 -30.59
CA SER A 463 -9.81 6.57 -31.37
C SER A 463 -9.36 5.43 -32.29
N ASP A 464 -8.22 5.60 -32.97
CA ASP A 464 -7.65 4.55 -33.82
C ASP A 464 -7.22 3.34 -32.99
N PHE A 465 -6.59 3.58 -31.84
CA PHE A 465 -6.17 2.54 -30.91
C PHE A 465 -7.37 1.72 -30.43
N GLN A 466 -8.45 2.36 -30.00
CA GLN A 466 -9.67 1.67 -29.56
C GLN A 466 -10.34 0.88 -30.69
N ALA A 467 -10.39 1.45 -31.90
CA ALA A 467 -11.05 0.82 -33.05
C ALA A 467 -10.29 -0.42 -33.57
N SER A 468 -8.98 -0.51 -33.33
CA SER A 468 -8.11 -1.58 -33.88
C SER A 468 -7.07 -2.07 -32.88
N LYS A 469 -7.48 -2.22 -31.62
CA LYS A 469 -6.60 -2.56 -30.49
C LYS A 469 -5.69 -3.77 -30.74
N ALA A 470 -6.22 -4.84 -31.33
CA ALA A 470 -5.47 -6.05 -31.63
C ALA A 470 -4.27 -5.81 -32.58
N ASN A 471 -4.26 -4.71 -33.35
CA ASN A 471 -3.14 -4.37 -34.21
C ASN A 471 -1.99 -3.69 -33.45
N TYR A 472 -2.29 -3.05 -32.32
CA TYR A 472 -1.36 -2.22 -31.54
C TYR A 472 -0.86 -2.88 -30.26
N VAL A 473 -1.49 -3.97 -29.82
CA VAL A 473 -1.16 -4.65 -28.57
C VAL A 473 -0.63 -6.05 -28.84
N GLU A 474 0.56 -6.34 -28.32
CA GLU A 474 1.11 -7.69 -28.24
C GLU A 474 0.82 -8.25 -26.85
N GLN A 475 0.23 -9.44 -26.80
CA GLN A 475 -0.09 -10.16 -25.57
C GLN A 475 0.98 -11.20 -25.27
N GLU A 476 1.52 -11.16 -24.06
CA GLU A 476 2.43 -12.13 -23.47
C GLU A 476 1.63 -12.95 -22.44
N GLU A 477 1.18 -14.13 -22.86
CA GLU A 477 0.51 -15.09 -21.96
C GLU A 477 1.50 -15.69 -20.97
N ASP A 478 1.01 -16.15 -19.82
CA ASP A 478 1.81 -16.74 -18.75
C ASP A 478 2.95 -15.84 -18.23
N TYR A 479 2.78 -14.52 -18.30
CA TYR A 479 3.74 -13.56 -17.79
C TYR A 479 3.70 -13.48 -16.26
N THR A 480 4.85 -13.47 -15.60
CA THR A 480 4.97 -13.19 -14.17
C THR A 480 5.88 -12.00 -13.96
N SER A 481 5.38 -10.96 -13.27
CA SER A 481 6.21 -9.82 -12.91
C SER A 481 7.16 -10.20 -11.78
N ALA A 482 8.45 -10.31 -12.10
CA ALA A 482 9.49 -10.69 -11.15
C ALA A 482 9.94 -9.53 -10.25
N THR A 483 9.57 -8.28 -10.55
CA THR A 483 10.09 -7.08 -9.86
C THR A 483 9.85 -7.12 -8.35
N GLU A 484 10.89 -6.98 -7.55
CA GLU A 484 10.81 -6.96 -6.08
C GLU A 484 10.36 -5.60 -5.55
N VAL A 485 10.59 -4.51 -6.30
CA VAL A 485 10.26 -3.14 -5.89
C VAL A 485 9.04 -2.62 -6.64
N LEU A 486 8.04 -2.23 -5.86
CA LEU A 486 6.77 -1.66 -6.31
C LEU A 486 6.68 -0.20 -5.89
N PHE A 487 6.19 0.67 -6.78
CA PHE A 487 5.88 2.06 -6.48
C PHE A 487 4.37 2.24 -6.27
N SER A 488 4.00 3.04 -5.26
CA SER A 488 2.61 3.32 -4.93
C SER A 488 2.27 4.81 -5.00
N GLY A 489 1.05 5.10 -5.46
CA GLY A 489 0.44 6.44 -5.42
C GLY A 489 -0.14 6.83 -4.06
N LEU A 490 -0.01 5.98 -3.03
CA LEU A 490 -0.48 6.26 -1.66
C LEU A 490 0.18 7.53 -1.10
N GLY A 491 -0.59 8.33 -0.34
CA GLY A 491 -0.19 9.64 0.16
C GLY A 491 -0.74 10.82 -0.66
N ALA A 492 -1.01 10.62 -1.96
CA ALA A 492 -1.55 11.69 -2.80
C ALA A 492 -2.98 12.12 -2.40
N ASP A 493 -3.77 11.22 -1.82
CA ASP A 493 -5.12 11.54 -1.35
C ASP A 493 -5.10 12.44 -0.11
N GLU A 494 -4.23 12.10 0.83
CA GLU A 494 -4.02 12.78 2.10
C GLU A 494 -3.35 14.14 1.88
N LEU A 495 -2.40 14.24 0.96
CA LEU A 495 -1.69 15.48 0.68
C LEU A 495 -2.50 16.50 -0.13
N TYR A 496 -3.29 16.05 -1.12
CA TYR A 496 -3.90 16.92 -2.13
C TYR A 496 -5.43 16.89 -2.15
N GLY A 497 -6.09 16.33 -1.15
CA GLY A 497 -7.53 16.41 -1.03
C GLY A 497 -8.28 15.44 -1.94
N GLY A 498 -7.99 14.15 -1.82
CA GLY A 498 -8.62 13.11 -2.64
C GLY A 498 -9.94 12.55 -2.13
N TYR A 499 -10.22 12.59 -0.83
CA TYR A 499 -11.44 12.01 -0.28
C TYR A 499 -12.68 12.88 -0.53
N SER A 500 -13.85 12.25 -0.69
CA SER A 500 -15.13 12.97 -0.87
C SER A 500 -15.47 13.84 0.33
N ARG A 501 -15.06 13.44 1.54
CA ARG A 501 -15.23 14.27 2.76
C ARG A 501 -14.48 15.60 2.69
N HIS A 502 -13.44 15.71 1.87
CA HIS A 502 -12.75 16.98 1.66
C HIS A 502 -13.60 17.95 0.83
N GLU A 503 -14.41 17.43 -0.10
CA GLU A 503 -15.41 18.22 -0.81
C GLU A 503 -16.54 18.63 0.14
N SER A 504 -16.98 17.69 1.00
CA SER A 504 -18.11 17.93 1.91
C SER A 504 -17.88 19.04 2.93
N ILE A 505 -16.63 19.42 3.22
CA ILE A 505 -16.31 20.59 4.06
C ILE A 505 -16.97 21.85 3.49
N PHE A 506 -17.05 21.97 2.16
CA PHE A 506 -17.58 23.14 1.50
C PHE A 506 -19.10 23.07 1.30
N ASP A 507 -19.80 22.00 1.69
CA ASP A 507 -21.20 21.78 1.33
C ASP A 507 -22.15 22.85 1.87
N THR A 508 -21.81 23.46 3.01
CA THR A 508 -22.58 24.54 3.65
C THR A 508 -22.45 25.89 2.96
N LEU A 509 -21.44 26.09 2.09
CA LEU A 509 -21.25 27.37 1.40
C LEU A 509 -22.41 27.70 0.44
N GLU A 510 -22.81 28.95 0.44
CA GLU A 510 -23.75 29.56 -0.51
C GLU A 510 -22.98 30.42 -1.54
N GLU A 511 -23.61 30.78 -2.65
CA GLU A 511 -22.94 31.47 -3.76
C GLU A 511 -22.41 32.86 -3.36
N ASP A 512 -23.14 33.53 -2.48
CA ASP A 512 -22.87 34.83 -1.89
C ASP A 512 -22.22 34.73 -0.50
N SER A 513 -21.64 33.57 -0.15
CA SER A 513 -20.89 33.42 1.09
C SER A 513 -19.75 34.42 1.18
N ASP A 514 -19.63 35.06 2.35
CA ASP A 514 -18.56 35.99 2.65
C ASP A 514 -17.18 35.34 2.53
N GLU A 515 -16.19 36.11 2.07
CA GLU A 515 -14.82 35.64 1.84
C GLU A 515 -14.20 35.05 3.12
N GLY A 516 -14.51 35.61 4.29
CA GLY A 516 -14.06 35.10 5.58
C GLY A 516 -14.60 33.71 5.91
N ILE A 517 -15.84 33.40 5.49
CA ILE A 517 -16.42 32.07 5.66
C ILE A 517 -15.71 31.07 4.76
N ILE A 518 -15.43 31.45 3.50
CA ILE A 518 -14.69 30.62 2.55
C ILE A 518 -13.28 30.32 3.08
N HIS A 519 -12.59 31.32 3.64
CA HIS A 519 -11.29 31.13 4.30
C HIS A 519 -11.36 30.13 5.44
N GLY A 520 -12.40 30.22 6.29
CA GLY A 520 -12.63 29.26 7.38
C GLY A 520 -12.80 27.82 6.88
N MET A 521 -13.50 27.61 5.75
CA MET A 521 -13.63 26.27 5.15
C MET A 521 -12.28 25.73 4.64
N TYR A 522 -11.42 26.60 4.12
CA TYR A 522 -10.07 26.22 3.72
C TYR A 522 -9.14 25.94 4.91
N ASP A 523 -9.31 26.61 6.05
CA ASP A 523 -8.64 26.26 7.31
C ASP A 523 -9.05 24.85 7.76
N GLU A 524 -10.34 24.53 7.69
CA GLU A 524 -10.87 23.21 8.01
C GLU A 524 -10.31 22.13 7.07
N LEU A 525 -10.24 22.41 5.76
CA LEU A 525 -9.58 21.52 4.81
C LEU A 525 -8.11 21.30 5.19
N SER A 526 -7.35 22.37 5.49
CA SER A 526 -5.94 22.22 5.87
C SER A 526 -5.77 21.36 7.12
N LYS A 527 -6.62 21.52 8.13
CA LYS A 527 -6.60 20.67 9.34
C LYS A 527 -6.95 19.23 9.02
N SER A 528 -7.95 19.01 8.16
CA SER A 528 -8.36 17.65 7.77
C SER A 528 -7.26 16.91 7.01
N LEU A 529 -6.55 17.57 6.09
CA LEU A 529 -5.44 16.97 5.33
C LEU A 529 -4.24 16.67 6.24
N LEU A 530 -3.93 17.59 7.17
CA LEU A 530 -2.87 17.37 8.14
C LEU A 530 -3.17 16.17 9.03
N HIS A 531 -4.40 16.07 9.53
CA HIS A 531 -4.83 14.91 10.31
C HIS A 531 -4.64 13.60 9.55
N ASP A 532 -5.05 13.55 8.28
CA ASP A 532 -4.93 12.35 7.45
C ASP A 532 -3.47 11.87 7.33
N ILE A 533 -2.53 12.78 7.10
CA ILE A 533 -1.11 12.46 7.05
C ILE A 533 -0.60 11.96 8.40
N THR A 534 -1.04 12.54 9.52
CA THR A 534 -0.56 12.12 10.85
C THR A 534 -1.00 10.71 11.26
N ILE A 535 -2.11 10.20 10.70
CA ILE A 535 -2.65 8.87 11.02
C ILE A 535 -2.48 7.85 9.89
N ILE A 536 -1.83 8.22 8.78
CA ILE A 536 -1.71 7.37 7.59
C ILE A 536 -0.99 6.03 7.91
N TYR A 537 -0.08 6.04 8.88
CA TYR A 537 0.70 4.86 9.29
C TYR A 537 -0.19 3.71 9.78
N GLU A 538 -1.23 4.02 10.57
CA GLU A 538 -2.14 3.02 11.14
C GLU A 538 -3.36 2.76 10.26
N ARG A 539 -3.78 3.74 9.45
CA ARG A 539 -4.96 3.62 8.57
C ARG A 539 -4.69 2.93 7.24
N ASN A 540 -3.47 3.08 6.72
CA ASN A 540 -3.11 2.63 5.38
C ASN A 540 -1.79 1.84 5.39
N LEU A 541 -0.68 2.48 5.76
CA LEU A 541 0.66 1.96 5.48
C LEU A 541 0.92 0.62 6.17
N GLY A 542 0.58 0.47 7.44
CA GLY A 542 0.79 -0.80 8.17
C GLY A 542 0.05 -1.99 7.53
N ARG A 543 -1.22 -1.81 7.17
CA ARG A 543 -2.03 -2.83 6.49
C ARG A 543 -1.45 -3.20 5.12
N ASP A 544 -1.16 -2.17 4.32
CA ASP A 544 -0.76 -2.35 2.92
C ASP A 544 0.64 -2.95 2.82
N ASP A 545 1.57 -2.52 3.68
CA ASP A 545 2.93 -3.07 3.80
C ASP A 545 2.92 -4.55 4.24
N ARG A 546 2.07 -4.92 5.21
CA ARG A 546 1.91 -6.33 5.63
C ARG A 546 1.36 -7.22 4.52
N ALA A 547 0.37 -6.75 3.76
CA ALA A 547 -0.22 -7.51 2.67
C ALA A 547 0.78 -7.75 1.52
N ILE A 548 1.46 -6.69 1.06
CA ILE A 548 2.37 -6.75 -0.09
C ILE A 548 3.66 -7.49 0.24
N SER A 549 4.26 -7.20 1.41
CA SER A 549 5.53 -7.82 1.79
C SER A 549 5.40 -9.32 1.98
N SER A 550 4.20 -9.88 2.18
CA SER A 550 3.99 -11.34 2.27
C SER A 550 4.40 -12.13 1.02
N TRP A 551 4.75 -11.43 -0.07
CA TRP A 551 5.24 -11.96 -1.32
C TRP A 551 6.71 -11.62 -1.63
N GLY A 552 7.48 -11.18 -0.64
CA GLY A 552 8.86 -10.75 -0.85
C GLY A 552 8.95 -9.53 -1.76
N LYS A 553 8.02 -8.59 -1.61
CA LYS A 553 7.95 -7.35 -2.39
C LYS A 553 8.07 -6.14 -1.48
N GLU A 554 8.83 -5.14 -1.91
CA GLU A 554 8.96 -3.85 -1.24
C GLU A 554 8.07 -2.78 -1.89
N LEU A 555 7.32 -2.05 -1.07
CA LEU A 555 6.60 -0.86 -1.51
C LEU A 555 7.40 0.41 -1.24
N ARG A 556 7.42 1.34 -2.20
CA ARG A 556 8.05 2.67 -2.11
C ARG A 556 7.04 3.78 -2.36
N TYR A 557 7.16 4.88 -1.60
CA TYR A 557 6.13 5.93 -1.51
C TYR A 557 6.66 7.33 -1.86
N PRO A 558 6.84 7.69 -3.15
CA PRO A 558 7.35 9.01 -3.52
C PRO A 558 6.51 10.18 -3.00
N TYR A 559 5.18 10.04 -2.90
CA TYR A 559 4.33 11.09 -2.32
C TYR A 559 4.55 11.28 -0.82
N LEU A 560 5.08 10.29 -0.11
CA LEU A 560 5.35 10.34 1.33
C LEU A 560 6.81 10.61 1.65
N ASP A 561 7.59 10.98 0.63
CA ASP A 561 8.94 11.52 0.80
C ASP A 561 8.91 12.76 1.70
N ASN A 562 9.90 12.89 2.59
CA ASN A 562 9.92 13.97 3.59
C ASN A 562 9.88 15.35 2.92
N ASP A 563 10.67 15.58 1.87
CA ASP A 563 10.68 16.85 1.13
C ASP A 563 9.34 17.11 0.44
N VAL A 564 8.72 16.07 -0.14
CA VAL A 564 7.41 16.18 -0.81
C VAL A 564 6.31 16.52 0.19
N VAL A 565 6.30 15.85 1.35
CA VAL A 565 5.31 16.08 2.40
C VAL A 565 5.45 17.51 2.92
N GLU A 566 6.65 17.94 3.30
CA GLU A 566 6.88 19.29 3.83
C GLU A 566 6.56 20.39 2.80
N PHE A 567 6.96 20.21 1.54
CA PHE A 567 6.58 21.14 0.48
C PHE A 567 5.05 21.21 0.31
N SER A 568 4.39 20.05 0.29
CA SER A 568 2.95 19.96 0.07
C SER A 568 2.13 20.50 1.23
N THR A 569 2.59 20.36 2.47
CA THR A 569 1.90 20.89 3.65
C THR A 569 2.22 22.36 3.87
N ASN A 570 3.47 22.79 3.71
CA ASN A 570 3.91 24.13 4.09
C ASN A 570 3.87 25.16 2.95
N CYS A 571 3.95 24.72 1.69
CA CYS A 571 4.07 25.65 0.55
C CYS A 571 2.84 25.64 -0.38
N ILE A 572 2.03 24.58 -0.39
CA ILE A 572 0.82 24.52 -1.22
C ILE A 572 -0.41 24.86 -0.38
N ASP A 573 -1.04 26.00 -0.68
CA ASP A 573 -2.27 26.41 -0.01
C ASP A 573 -3.44 25.46 -0.31
N PRO A 574 -4.39 25.28 0.63
CA PRO A 574 -5.47 24.30 0.51
C PRO A 574 -6.38 24.50 -0.72
N HIS A 575 -6.51 25.72 -1.24
CA HIS A 575 -7.31 26.00 -2.44
C HIS A 575 -6.69 25.51 -3.75
N TYR A 576 -5.37 25.25 -3.79
CA TYR A 576 -4.71 24.53 -4.88
C TYR A 576 -4.93 23.01 -4.77
N LYS A 577 -5.42 22.51 -3.64
CA LYS A 577 -5.64 21.07 -3.40
C LYS A 577 -7.07 20.69 -3.77
N VAL A 578 -8.06 21.41 -3.25
CA VAL A 578 -9.47 21.26 -3.61
C VAL A 578 -9.99 22.58 -4.15
N LYS A 579 -10.30 22.60 -5.44
CA LYS A 579 -10.95 23.72 -6.13
C LYS A 579 -12.45 23.45 -6.22
N PHE A 580 -13.26 24.50 -6.15
CA PHE A 580 -14.68 24.40 -6.50
C PHE A 580 -15.10 25.60 -7.35
N ASP A 581 -16.05 25.37 -8.25
CA ASP A 581 -16.66 26.40 -9.09
C ASP A 581 -18.19 26.22 -9.09
N TRP A 582 -18.96 27.30 -9.23
CA TRP A 582 -20.42 27.22 -9.34
C TRP A 582 -20.85 27.00 -10.80
N THR A 583 -21.62 25.95 -11.07
CA THR A 583 -22.13 25.61 -12.40
C THR A 583 -23.64 25.39 -12.40
N THR A 584 -24.29 25.57 -13.55
CA THR A 584 -25.75 25.37 -13.71
C THR A 584 -26.01 24.00 -14.32
N VAL A 585 -26.75 23.14 -13.61
CA VAL A 585 -27.15 21.81 -14.07
C VAL A 585 -28.64 21.76 -14.34
N LYS A 586 -29.02 21.19 -15.50
CA LYS A 586 -30.42 20.96 -15.86
C LYS A 586 -30.94 19.72 -15.14
N THR A 587 -32.01 19.88 -14.37
CA THR A 587 -32.71 18.79 -13.68
C THR A 587 -34.13 18.63 -14.23
N LYS A 588 -34.79 17.51 -13.90
CA LYS A 588 -36.20 17.29 -14.26
C LYS A 588 -37.15 18.36 -13.68
N LYS A 589 -36.73 19.12 -12.67
CA LYS A 589 -37.50 20.18 -12.01
C LYS A 589 -37.07 21.60 -12.43
N GLY A 590 -36.21 21.74 -13.44
CA GLY A 590 -35.64 23.02 -13.89
C GLY A 590 -34.13 23.09 -13.72
N GLU A 591 -33.57 24.30 -13.85
CA GLU A 591 -32.12 24.54 -13.67
C GLU A 591 -31.77 24.72 -12.19
N LYS A 592 -30.68 24.08 -11.75
CA LYS A 592 -30.16 24.18 -10.39
C LYS A 592 -28.67 24.53 -10.44
N ARG A 593 -28.26 25.60 -9.74
CA ARG A 593 -26.85 25.92 -9.48
C ARG A 593 -26.27 24.90 -8.49
N THR A 594 -25.10 24.37 -8.77
CA THR A 594 -24.41 23.40 -7.92
C THR A 594 -22.91 23.61 -7.98
N LYS A 595 -22.19 23.15 -6.94
CA LYS A 595 -20.73 23.21 -6.87
C LYS A 595 -20.15 22.06 -7.69
N LEU A 596 -19.23 22.40 -8.59
CA LEU A 596 -18.38 21.45 -9.27
C LEU A 596 -17.02 21.45 -8.58
N TYR A 597 -16.67 20.33 -7.96
CA TYR A 597 -15.40 20.17 -7.28
C TYR A 597 -14.33 19.60 -8.21
N SER A 598 -13.10 20.08 -8.05
CA SER A 598 -11.90 19.49 -8.61
C SER A 598 -10.96 19.12 -7.47
N ARG A 599 -11.03 17.86 -7.07
CA ARG A 599 -10.11 17.23 -6.10
C ARG A 599 -8.73 17.05 -6.70
N LYS A 600 -7.69 17.22 -5.89
CA LYS A 600 -6.28 17.12 -6.30
C LYS A 600 -5.94 18.08 -7.43
N TYR A 601 -6.46 19.30 -7.36
CA TYR A 601 -6.38 20.28 -8.44
C TYR A 601 -4.93 20.47 -8.91
N ILE A 602 -3.99 20.77 -8.02
CA ILE A 602 -2.57 20.95 -8.36
C ILE A 602 -1.93 19.70 -8.99
N LEU A 603 -2.35 18.50 -8.59
CA LEU A 603 -1.83 17.25 -9.16
C LEU A 603 -2.39 17.00 -10.57
N ARG A 604 -3.63 17.44 -10.84
CA ARG A 604 -4.20 17.43 -12.20
C ARG A 604 -3.48 18.42 -13.11
N GLU A 605 -3.15 19.60 -12.61
CA GLU A 605 -2.34 20.56 -13.36
C GLU A 605 -0.93 20.03 -13.64
N LEU A 606 -0.33 19.31 -12.69
CA LEU A 606 0.93 18.58 -12.93
C LEU A 606 0.78 17.50 -14.01
N ALA A 607 -0.30 16.71 -13.97
CA ALA A 607 -0.57 15.73 -15.02
C ALA A 607 -0.69 16.38 -16.41
N ARG A 608 -1.38 17.52 -16.55
CA ARG A 608 -1.43 18.28 -17.82
C ARG A 608 -0.06 18.79 -18.25
N CYS A 609 0.74 19.32 -17.32
CA CYS A 609 2.11 19.74 -17.59
C CYS A 609 2.98 18.58 -18.11
N LEU A 610 2.73 17.36 -17.62
CA LEU A 610 3.38 16.14 -18.10
C LEU A 610 2.83 15.61 -19.43
N GLY A 611 1.79 16.22 -20.01
CA GLY A 611 1.12 15.74 -21.24
C GLY A 611 0.17 14.57 -21.00
N LEU A 612 -0.37 14.44 -19.78
CA LEU A 612 -1.27 13.39 -19.35
C LEU A 612 -2.72 13.90 -19.21
N ASP A 613 -3.24 14.55 -20.25
CA ASP A 613 -4.56 15.21 -20.23
C ASP A 613 -5.70 14.24 -19.88
N LYS A 614 -5.63 13.00 -20.39
CA LYS A 614 -6.65 11.99 -20.12
C LYS A 614 -6.65 11.66 -18.63
N ALA A 615 -5.51 11.37 -18.04
CA ALA A 615 -5.44 11.10 -16.60
C ALA A 615 -5.83 12.33 -15.75
N ALA A 616 -5.51 13.55 -16.20
CA ALA A 616 -5.84 14.80 -15.53
C ALA A 616 -7.35 15.06 -15.42
N ASP A 617 -8.13 14.60 -16.39
CA ASP A 617 -9.59 14.83 -16.44
C ASP A 617 -10.40 13.68 -15.83
N GLU A 618 -9.76 12.58 -15.42
CA GLU A 618 -10.45 11.41 -14.89
C GLU A 618 -11.02 11.63 -13.49
N VAL A 619 -12.25 11.18 -13.29
CA VAL A 619 -12.92 11.27 -11.99
C VAL A 619 -12.31 10.25 -11.03
N LYS A 620 -11.89 10.72 -9.85
CA LYS A 620 -11.30 9.86 -8.83
C LYS A 620 -12.27 8.77 -8.37
N ARG A 621 -11.78 7.53 -8.34
CA ARG A 621 -12.43 6.35 -7.77
C ARG A 621 -11.46 5.68 -6.79
N ALA A 622 -11.98 5.12 -5.68
CA ALA A 622 -11.14 4.37 -4.74
C ALA A 622 -10.93 2.93 -5.24
N ILE A 623 -9.75 2.37 -4.98
CA ILE A 623 -9.33 1.06 -5.53
C ILE A 623 -10.36 -0.06 -5.29
N GLN A 624 -10.94 -0.14 -4.09
CA GLN A 624 -11.91 -1.19 -3.77
C GLN A 624 -13.19 -1.17 -4.63
N PHE A 625 -13.54 0.02 -5.14
CA PHE A 625 -14.67 0.20 -6.05
C PHE A 625 -14.23 0.10 -7.52
N GLY A 626 -13.02 0.55 -7.81
CA GLY A 626 -12.43 0.52 -9.14
C GLY A 626 -12.09 -0.89 -9.62
N ALA A 627 -11.37 -1.66 -8.79
CA ALA A 627 -11.02 -3.06 -9.00
C ALA A 627 -12.18 -4.04 -8.70
N LYS A 628 -13.24 -3.55 -8.04
CA LYS A 628 -14.41 -4.32 -7.57
C LYS A 628 -14.13 -5.38 -6.51
N SER A 629 -13.08 -5.17 -5.71
CA SER A 629 -12.75 -6.03 -4.56
C SER A 629 -13.71 -5.84 -3.36
N ALA A 630 -14.51 -4.77 -3.36
CA ALA A 630 -15.47 -4.52 -2.29
C ALA A 630 -16.68 -5.47 -2.33
N LYS A 631 -17.08 -5.98 -1.16
CA LYS A 631 -18.33 -6.73 -0.95
C LYS A 631 -18.52 -7.88 -1.93
N LEU A 632 -17.48 -8.71 -2.03
CA LEU A 632 -17.45 -9.90 -2.88
C LEU A 632 -18.24 -11.08 -2.26
N GLU A 633 -18.39 -11.11 -0.94
CA GLU A 633 -19.14 -12.18 -0.27
C GLU A 633 -20.64 -12.08 -0.57
N VAL A 634 -21.18 -13.17 -1.11
CA VAL A 634 -22.59 -13.28 -1.48
C VAL A 634 -23.43 -13.54 -0.22
N GLY A 635 -24.45 -12.71 0.04
CA GLY A 635 -25.32 -12.78 1.23
C GLY A 635 -25.16 -11.60 2.22
N ASN A 636 -24.02 -10.91 2.21
CA ASN A 636 -23.71 -9.79 3.13
C ASN A 636 -24.09 -8.40 2.54
N SER A 637 -25.31 -8.27 2.01
CA SER A 637 -25.76 -7.05 1.29
C SER A 637 -25.82 -5.78 2.15
N LYS A 638 -25.91 -5.93 3.49
CA LYS A 638 -26.09 -4.84 4.45
C LYS A 638 -24.81 -4.38 5.15
N THR A 639 -23.70 -5.12 5.00
CA THR A 639 -22.46 -4.86 5.74
C THR A 639 -21.86 -3.51 5.33
N LYS A 640 -21.67 -2.62 6.30
CA LYS A 640 -20.97 -1.34 6.10
C LYS A 640 -19.46 -1.55 6.05
N GLY A 641 -18.74 -0.68 5.34
CA GLY A 641 -17.28 -0.80 5.23
C GLY A 641 -16.54 -0.70 6.58
N THR A 642 -17.19 -0.15 7.61
CA THR A 642 -16.66 -0.03 8.98
C THR A 642 -16.96 -1.25 9.86
N GLU A 643 -17.72 -2.22 9.38
CA GLU A 643 -18.03 -3.42 10.16
C GLU A 643 -16.80 -4.34 10.20
N THR A 644 -16.52 -4.85 11.40
CA THR A 644 -15.47 -5.81 11.66
C THR A 644 -15.80 -7.13 10.97
N VAL A 645 -14.83 -7.67 10.25
CA VAL A 645 -14.89 -8.97 9.59
C VAL A 645 -14.42 -10.02 10.58
N SER A 646 -15.27 -11.00 10.89
CA SER A 646 -14.89 -12.13 11.72
C SER A 646 -14.07 -13.15 10.93
N PHE A 647 -13.12 -13.78 11.63
CA PHE A 647 -12.36 -14.95 11.18
C PHE A 647 -13.27 -16.14 10.89
#